data_AF-A0A4S4BEP1-F1
#
_entry.id   AF-A0A4S4BEP1-F1
#
_cell.length_a   1.000
_cell.length_b   1.000
_cell.length_c   1.000
_cell.angle_alpha   90.00
_cell.angle_beta   90.00
_cell.angle_gamma   90.00
#
_symmetry.space_group_name_H-M   'P 1'
#
loop_
_entity.id
_entity.type
_entity.pdbx_description
1 polymer ?
#
loop_
_entity_poly.entity_id
_entity_poly.type
_entity_poly.pdbx_seq_one_letter_code
_entity_poly.pdbx_strand_id
1 'polypeptide(L)'
;MEQPGRQAVGARSQRPVCRNEQVGLAAERGETLRSGGACNGRRSGESPGAAAALPFGNRRSEEATSMNGRFGNRLRRSFVVLTLLGGIWSALIPGGGTAQASTVDLQLYRLDFDNNGTAADIVPGNAQIRIESKDMAQETKTNGTSASASGSFARLSAASGENVSASAELSGDAKNEIVRQLNRLAPGHWELKIEFDFDMVSNGNDSQPRPSLLFRIYGQSAVVGETGTKELRIVNVQNIGGMDTRGDDSFSHYTATLPIDVYAAVDAADNGNGLFDQFLAGSFTSSQVQVTMRSLPEAAVPMTVDIDNIRIGASSEDANRPTDLVFDQPTRIRVGETAELSVHLQGLTDSGDQPLAGRSVEFAVYAPSSTEQVLGSVLTDVYGLAAIDFTPPDIGVYTIEARYAADVSEQEAAASATADLIVASAWTTAPALLRVSDAVSPGKLMTIYGDGFDGASGVMLSAPDHLDELFPPSGAIEAQIVQIDPEGNYVVARMPASAAAGTYGIWVSNGYGWSRPILLNAARPQWISENIAAAGLTVTVVGRNLDGSEFGSRKHTAVKLVSGAESYPANVIRVNPFAVEFRLPPPSKLPLGEYEVWVANDGIHYRPLEEEQTLTVVAKGDDPLGLSVAWAYDFAWDNEFDVTDYGADGADVLDDTSAIQGAIDAASAADGGVVYFPAGNYRISQLELPADVVLLGRNRASTYLTYVPPAAATVVELENWTVIRSTSEEGSQGLARLTLTMDSDADDKPLPNQFLWLGNSWNPDYSTDQTAEKLFLKDFALDYRYERGPWSKSGVPGYIGIEAKGHVLIADSVFKGFAPNPTSSYMREYVQVLNNTFDTTAGNVYLTSRYVTVRGNDVHRSDPSVDYAKQGIFTRGPSYVADNHIVNTGSLSANDGEIVSVENYRGGLKMLGIVESAGTDTVTLVPKRDENGVILGGSGNNDWSLERRPWGDWHIVIVEGRGMGQYRQLDEYLGDATYSVTVPWDIVPDASSKFAIVLPNKMVTTYRNLGENNGNTFQLYGDTIDAVLAGNISIDGEGFYAHSIYLERPEQNDSRFAVAYYTRVEDNVVQGVSWRSNVGTITFMALNETDDPFAYQIYGADIKGNEIDGIHDSSRLMNRNYYNGIAVGSLHNAVKPTRNAVKNIIIEDNDIRNTDRGITIGAPGPQMESNASYLSTKHASAIGGTVLSGNAFSGVDREVVNDYGSDVLIDP
;
A
#
# COMPACT_ATOMS: atom_id res chain seq x y z
N MET A 1 -10.04 52.73 25.60
CA MET A 1 -9.95 53.60 24.42
C MET A 1 -10.42 52.73 23.26
N GLU A 2 -11.71 52.65 23.02
CA GLU A 2 -12.55 53.63 22.31
C GLU A 2 -12.30 53.64 20.80
N GLN A 3 -13.30 53.15 20.05
CA GLN A 3 -13.50 53.48 18.64
C GLN A 3 -13.98 54.95 18.51
N PRO A 4 -13.89 55.57 17.32
CA PRO A 4 -15.01 55.47 16.36
C PRO A 4 -14.53 55.27 14.91
N GLY A 5 -15.38 54.93 13.92
CA GLY A 5 -16.83 54.66 13.87
C GLY A 5 -17.27 54.51 12.40
N ARG A 6 -18.19 53.60 12.04
CA ARG A 6 -19.68 53.77 11.97
C ARG A 6 -20.12 54.90 11.00
N GLN A 7 -21.11 54.73 10.11
CA GLN A 7 -22.44 54.06 10.17
C GLN A 7 -22.88 53.64 8.75
N ALA A 8 -24.02 52.98 8.43
CA ALA A 8 -24.99 52.01 9.00
C ALA A 8 -25.96 51.66 7.81
N VAL A 9 -27.00 50.82 7.79
CA VAL A 9 -28.07 50.30 8.70
C VAL A 9 -28.49 48.93 8.08
N GLY A 10 -28.80 47.81 8.75
CA GLY A 10 -29.82 47.54 9.79
C GLY A 10 -31.16 47.07 9.16
N ALA A 11 -31.96 46.13 9.70
CA ALA A 11 -31.83 45.28 10.88
C ALA A 11 -32.90 44.14 10.88
N ARG A 12 -32.74 43.11 11.74
CA ARG A 12 -33.78 42.28 12.46
C ARG A 12 -35.04 41.74 11.71
N SER A 13 -35.62 40.56 12.03
CA SER A 13 -35.26 39.41 12.91
C SER A 13 -36.36 38.33 12.86
N GLN A 14 -36.07 37.15 13.44
CA GLN A 14 -36.99 36.04 13.83
C GLN A 14 -37.26 34.91 12.80
N ARG A 15 -37.28 33.68 13.35
CA ARG A 15 -37.73 32.37 12.78
C ARG A 15 -39.19 32.12 13.30
N PRO A 16 -39.81 30.90 13.28
CA PRO A 16 -39.43 29.57 12.74
C PRO A 16 -40.58 28.76 12.06
N VAL A 17 -40.34 27.43 11.94
CA VAL A 17 -41.29 26.28 11.86
C VAL A 17 -41.46 25.63 10.47
N CYS A 18 -41.58 24.29 10.49
CA CYS A 18 -41.57 23.37 9.36
C CYS A 18 -42.91 22.60 9.26
N ARG A 19 -43.24 22.03 8.08
CA ARG A 19 -43.47 20.57 7.87
C ARG A 19 -43.92 20.23 6.44
N ASN A 20 -43.90 18.93 6.14
CA ASN A 20 -44.33 18.30 4.88
C ASN A 20 -45.82 17.92 4.90
N GLU A 21 -46.45 17.83 3.72
CA GLU A 21 -47.40 16.79 3.26
C GLU A 21 -47.63 17.05 1.74
N GLN A 22 -47.43 16.15 0.76
CA GLN A 22 -47.92 14.79 0.43
C GLN A 22 -49.29 14.72 -0.31
N VAL A 23 -49.55 13.55 -0.94
CA VAL A 23 -50.68 13.19 -1.83
C VAL A 23 -50.62 13.78 -3.27
N GLY A 24 -50.82 13.03 -4.37
CA GLY A 24 -50.90 11.56 -4.56
C GLY A 24 -51.68 11.11 -5.82
N LEU A 25 -51.41 9.86 -6.30
CA LEU A 25 -52.22 9.02 -7.23
C LEU A 25 -52.35 9.48 -8.72
N ALA A 26 -52.69 8.64 -9.74
CA ALA A 26 -52.49 7.20 -10.02
C ALA A 26 -53.00 6.81 -11.47
N ALA A 27 -52.74 5.56 -11.91
CA ALA A 27 -53.52 4.74 -12.87
C ALA A 27 -53.37 4.85 -14.43
N GLU A 28 -52.47 4.05 -15.01
CA GLU A 28 -52.70 2.83 -15.85
C GLU A 28 -53.65 2.73 -17.10
N ARG A 29 -53.16 2.00 -18.14
CA ARG A 29 -53.83 1.15 -19.21
C ARG A 29 -54.10 1.67 -20.65
N GLY A 30 -53.89 0.75 -21.62
CA GLY A 30 -54.29 0.79 -23.06
C GLY A 30 -53.12 1.14 -24.01
N GLU A 31 -52.48 0.28 -24.80
CA GLU A 31 -52.93 -0.73 -25.80
C GLU A 31 -53.86 -0.20 -26.92
N THR A 32 -53.66 -0.47 -28.23
CA THR A 32 -52.59 -1.16 -29.00
C THR A 32 -52.67 -0.76 -30.51
N LEU A 33 -51.68 -1.19 -31.32
CA LEU A 33 -51.69 -1.48 -32.78
C LEU A 33 -50.94 -0.56 -33.77
N ARG A 34 -49.95 -1.19 -34.46
CA ARG A 34 -49.46 -0.99 -35.85
C ARG A 34 -48.65 0.30 -36.15
N SER A 35 -47.58 0.26 -36.96
CA SER A 35 -46.88 -0.89 -37.58
C SER A 35 -45.48 -0.54 -38.09
N GLY A 36 -44.49 -1.38 -37.77
CA GLY A 36 -43.13 -1.38 -38.31
C GLY A 36 -42.33 -2.50 -37.62
N GLY A 37 -41.60 -3.32 -38.37
CA GLY A 37 -40.83 -4.46 -37.83
C GLY A 37 -39.36 -4.41 -38.28
N ALA A 38 -38.53 -5.46 -38.14
CA ALA A 38 -38.55 -6.61 -37.22
C ALA A 38 -37.32 -7.51 -37.51
N CYS A 39 -36.54 -7.86 -36.47
CA CYS A 39 -35.68 -9.05 -36.29
C CYS A 39 -34.68 -9.56 -37.37
N ASN A 40 -33.58 -10.15 -36.86
CA ASN A 40 -32.61 -11.04 -37.50
C ASN A 40 -31.62 -10.41 -38.52
N GLY A 41 -30.34 -10.78 -38.59
CA GLY A 41 -29.57 -11.76 -37.80
C GLY A 41 -28.65 -12.62 -38.68
N ARG A 42 -27.35 -12.73 -38.30
CA ARG A 42 -26.27 -13.55 -38.91
C ARG A 42 -26.06 -13.46 -40.44
N ARG A 43 -24.84 -13.11 -40.84
CA ARG A 43 -24.06 -13.95 -41.78
C ARG A 43 -22.56 -13.64 -41.78
N SER A 44 -21.78 -14.62 -41.34
CA SER A 44 -20.41 -14.83 -41.79
C SER A 44 -20.41 -15.74 -43.02
N GLY A 45 -19.54 -15.47 -43.99
CA GLY A 45 -19.06 -16.47 -44.95
C GLY A 45 -19.55 -16.34 -46.39
N GLU A 46 -18.58 -16.26 -47.30
CA GLU A 46 -18.64 -16.90 -48.61
C GLU A 46 -17.36 -17.75 -48.81
N SER A 47 -17.51 -18.88 -49.51
CA SER A 47 -16.47 -19.85 -49.91
C SER A 47 -16.45 -19.89 -51.46
N PRO A 48 -15.92 -20.89 -52.22
CA PRO A 48 -15.17 -22.12 -51.89
C PRO A 48 -13.88 -22.34 -52.75
N GLY A 49 -13.17 -23.48 -52.56
CA GLY A 49 -11.86 -23.73 -53.23
C GLY A 49 -11.49 -25.16 -53.71
N ALA A 50 -11.96 -26.24 -53.06
CA ALA A 50 -11.94 -27.66 -53.51
C ALA A 50 -10.61 -28.44 -53.74
N ALA A 51 -10.68 -29.76 -53.46
CA ALA A 51 -9.86 -30.91 -53.97
C ALA A 51 -8.39 -31.09 -53.49
N ALA A 52 -7.81 -32.30 -53.39
CA ALA A 52 -8.35 -33.68 -53.23
C ALA A 52 -7.25 -34.74 -52.88
N ALA A 53 -7.68 -35.92 -52.41
CA ALA A 53 -7.01 -37.25 -52.44
C ALA A 53 -5.84 -37.62 -51.47
N LEU A 54 -6.16 -38.47 -50.46
CA LEU A 54 -5.76 -39.91 -50.28
C LEU A 54 -4.29 -40.40 -50.52
N PRO A 55 -3.83 -41.56 -49.94
CA PRO A 55 -4.40 -42.44 -48.89
C PRO A 55 -3.39 -43.05 -47.85
N PHE A 56 -3.91 -43.87 -46.91
CA PHE A 56 -3.26 -44.83 -45.98
C PHE A 56 -2.47 -44.28 -44.75
N GLY A 57 -2.59 -44.86 -43.54
CA GLY A 57 -3.57 -45.86 -43.06
C GLY A 57 -3.14 -46.65 -41.80
N ASN A 58 -4.09 -47.39 -41.19
CA ASN A 58 -3.96 -48.40 -40.10
C ASN A 58 -3.55 -47.89 -38.69
N ARG A 59 -4.19 -48.26 -37.56
CA ARG A 59 -5.38 -49.09 -37.22
C ARG A 59 -6.18 -48.32 -36.14
N ARG A 60 -7.53 -48.27 -36.09
CA ARG A 60 -8.53 -49.35 -35.82
C ARG A 60 -8.29 -50.12 -34.50
N SER A 61 -9.29 -50.49 -33.70
CA SER A 61 -10.74 -50.14 -33.57
C SER A 61 -11.31 -50.97 -32.37
N GLU A 62 -12.59 -51.01 -31.97
CA GLU A 62 -13.86 -50.45 -32.47
C GLU A 62 -14.84 -50.30 -31.27
N GLU A 63 -15.74 -49.33 -31.38
CA GLU A 63 -17.19 -49.31 -31.02
C GLU A 63 -17.76 -50.44 -30.12
N ALA A 64 -18.45 -50.15 -28.99
CA ALA A 64 -19.70 -49.39 -28.80
C ALA A 64 -20.99 -50.12 -29.24
N THR A 65 -21.96 -50.24 -28.31
CA THR A 65 -23.40 -50.40 -28.57
C THR A 65 -24.20 -50.04 -27.30
N SER A 66 -25.54 -50.00 -27.36
CA SER A 66 -26.34 -49.03 -26.58
C SER A 66 -27.53 -49.62 -25.78
N MET A 67 -28.17 -48.72 -25.01
CA MET A 67 -29.53 -48.76 -24.43
C MET A 67 -29.81 -49.53 -23.12
N ASN A 68 -30.47 -48.79 -22.22
CA ASN A 68 -31.58 -49.19 -21.32
C ASN A 68 -31.42 -50.37 -20.32
N GLY A 69 -31.49 -50.08 -19.02
CA GLY A 69 -31.72 -51.11 -17.99
C GLY A 69 -31.85 -50.59 -16.55
N ARG A 70 -33.07 -50.59 -15.99
CA ARG A 70 -33.37 -50.20 -14.59
C ARG A 70 -33.04 -51.31 -13.57
N PHE A 71 -32.54 -50.91 -12.39
CA PHE A 71 -32.72 -51.54 -11.04
C PHE A 71 -32.40 -53.03 -10.80
N GLY A 72 -31.68 -53.34 -9.71
CA GLY A 72 -32.13 -54.43 -8.79
C GLY A 72 -31.12 -55.40 -8.15
N ASN A 73 -30.74 -55.12 -6.88
CA ASN A 73 -30.67 -56.06 -5.74
C ASN A 73 -29.84 -57.40 -5.75
N ARG A 74 -28.80 -57.40 -4.88
CA ARG A 74 -28.60 -58.29 -3.69
C ARG A 74 -28.28 -59.81 -3.80
N LEU A 75 -27.08 -60.14 -3.26
CA LEU A 75 -26.77 -61.06 -2.13
C LEU A 75 -26.51 -62.59 -2.30
N ARG A 76 -25.42 -63.03 -1.60
CA ARG A 76 -25.12 -64.38 -0.98
C ARG A 76 -24.71 -65.52 -1.95
N ARG A 77 -23.91 -66.54 -1.57
CA ARG A 77 -23.23 -66.91 -0.29
C ARG A 77 -22.00 -67.84 -0.49
N SER A 78 -21.17 -67.89 0.57
CA SER A 78 -20.07 -68.77 1.06
C SER A 78 -20.09 -70.29 0.72
N PHE A 79 -19.12 -71.18 1.09
CA PHE A 79 -18.26 -71.31 2.30
C PHE A 79 -17.20 -72.48 2.18
N VAL A 80 -16.37 -72.71 3.23
CA VAL A 80 -15.79 -74.02 3.74
C VAL A 80 -14.43 -74.52 3.13
N VAL A 81 -13.37 -74.98 3.87
CA VAL A 81 -13.08 -75.02 5.35
C VAL A 81 -11.61 -75.43 5.77
N LEU A 82 -11.15 -74.97 6.96
CA LEU A 82 -10.02 -75.41 7.87
C LEU A 82 -8.55 -75.58 7.35
N THR A 83 -7.46 -75.37 8.10
CA THR A 83 -7.13 -75.21 9.56
C THR A 83 -5.87 -74.27 9.71
N LEU A 84 -5.08 -74.05 10.80
CA LEU A 84 -4.85 -74.65 12.14
C LEU A 84 -4.31 -73.58 13.17
N LEU A 85 -3.50 -73.99 14.17
CA LEU A 85 -2.84 -73.21 15.25
C LEU A 85 -1.64 -72.36 14.76
N GLY A 86 -1.21 -71.23 15.36
CA GLY A 86 -1.68 -70.42 16.51
C GLY A 86 -0.51 -69.54 17.06
N GLY A 87 -0.68 -68.42 17.78
CA GLY A 87 -1.86 -67.64 18.19
C GLY A 87 -1.49 -66.45 19.14
N ILE A 88 -2.48 -65.65 19.55
CA ILE A 88 -2.43 -64.48 20.49
C ILE A 88 -1.72 -63.22 19.94
N TRP A 89 -2.32 -62.01 19.93
CA TRP A 89 -3.73 -61.55 19.92
C TRP A 89 -3.71 -60.14 19.30
N SER A 90 -4.72 -59.72 18.51
CA SER A 90 -4.74 -58.38 17.89
C SER A 90 -6.17 -57.93 17.63
N ALA A 91 -6.49 -56.67 17.92
CA ALA A 91 -7.78 -56.05 17.67
C ALA A 91 -7.64 -54.55 17.35
N LEU A 92 -8.61 -54.04 16.57
CA LEU A 92 -8.64 -52.78 15.85
C LEU A 92 -8.36 -51.51 16.68
N ILE A 93 -7.73 -50.52 16.04
CA ILE A 93 -7.95 -49.10 16.30
C ILE A 93 -8.92 -48.58 15.22
N PRO A 94 -10.06 -47.95 15.56
CA PRO A 94 -10.93 -47.26 14.60
C PRO A 94 -10.38 -45.88 14.25
N GLY A 95 -10.75 -45.36 13.07
CA GLY A 95 -10.34 -44.01 12.65
C GLY A 95 -10.98 -42.92 13.52
N GLY A 96 -10.19 -41.89 13.85
CA GLY A 96 -10.68 -40.69 14.53
C GLY A 96 -11.52 -39.83 13.60
N GLY A 97 -12.83 -39.99 13.63
CA GLY A 97 -13.74 -38.92 13.24
C GLY A 97 -13.75 -37.85 14.33
N THR A 98 -13.87 -36.58 13.95
CA THR A 98 -14.00 -35.47 14.90
C THR A 98 -15.23 -35.68 15.79
N ALA A 99 -15.00 -35.80 17.09
CA ALA A 99 -16.07 -35.71 18.07
C ALA A 99 -16.45 -34.24 18.21
N GLN A 100 -17.46 -33.80 17.46
CA GLN A 100 -18.12 -32.52 17.72
C GLN A 100 -18.61 -32.54 19.18
N ALA A 101 -18.14 -31.59 20.00
CA ALA A 101 -18.72 -31.36 21.31
C ALA A 101 -20.21 -31.04 21.11
N SER A 102 -21.08 -31.73 21.83
CA SER A 102 -22.52 -31.54 21.71
C SER A 102 -22.98 -30.49 22.72
N THR A 103 -23.25 -29.27 22.25
CA THR A 103 -23.97 -28.25 23.02
C THR A 103 -25.27 -28.84 23.60
N VAL A 104 -25.47 -28.64 24.90
CA VAL A 104 -26.58 -29.27 25.64
C VAL A 104 -27.76 -28.29 25.71
N ASP A 105 -28.50 -28.21 24.60
CA ASP A 105 -29.72 -27.40 24.52
C ASP A 105 -30.84 -27.97 25.41
N LEU A 106 -30.97 -27.44 26.63
CA LEU A 106 -32.04 -27.76 27.56
C LEU A 106 -33.22 -26.82 27.37
N GLN A 107 -34.29 -27.30 26.73
CA GLN A 107 -35.57 -26.60 26.73
C GLN A 107 -36.20 -26.66 28.14
N LEU A 108 -36.01 -25.60 28.91
CA LEU A 108 -36.53 -25.43 30.26
C LEU A 108 -38.07 -25.32 30.26
N TYR A 109 -38.63 -24.67 29.23
CA TYR A 109 -40.07 -24.60 28.99
C TYR A 109 -40.38 -24.19 27.54
N ARG A 110 -41.52 -24.67 27.02
CA ARG A 110 -42.12 -24.18 25.76
C ARG A 110 -43.63 -24.13 25.93
N LEU A 111 -44.22 -22.96 25.70
CA LEU A 111 -45.65 -22.77 25.48
C LEU A 111 -45.85 -22.42 24.01
N ASP A 112 -46.69 -23.24 23.38
CA ASP A 112 -46.95 -23.30 21.96
C ASP A 112 -48.46 -23.56 21.87
N PHE A 113 -49.23 -22.55 21.45
CA PHE A 113 -50.69 -22.61 21.58
C PHE A 113 -51.35 -23.48 20.50
N ASP A 114 -50.60 -23.88 19.46
CA ASP A 114 -51.01 -24.88 18.47
C ASP A 114 -50.98 -26.29 19.08
N ASN A 115 -49.93 -26.60 19.85
CA ASN A 115 -49.58 -27.95 20.26
C ASN A 115 -49.86 -28.21 21.75
N ASN A 116 -51.12 -27.98 22.14
CA ASN A 116 -51.73 -28.19 23.49
C ASN A 116 -51.59 -27.04 24.50
N GLY A 117 -50.99 -25.89 24.17
CA GLY A 117 -51.06 -24.70 25.01
C GLY A 117 -52.47 -24.09 25.07
N THR A 118 -52.88 -23.53 26.20
CA THR A 118 -54.20 -22.91 26.39
C THR A 118 -54.12 -21.56 27.08
N ALA A 119 -55.14 -20.70 26.92
CA ALA A 119 -55.23 -19.43 27.67
C ALA A 119 -55.35 -19.59 29.20
N ALA A 120 -55.34 -20.80 29.76
CA ALA A 120 -55.19 -21.06 31.19
C ALA A 120 -53.72 -21.22 31.63
N ASP A 121 -52.80 -21.47 30.69
CA ASP A 121 -51.36 -21.56 30.93
C ASP A 121 -50.71 -20.18 31.13
N ILE A 122 -51.42 -19.12 30.76
CA ILE A 122 -51.18 -17.75 31.23
C ILE A 122 -52.31 -17.37 32.20
N VAL A 123 -51.95 -16.90 33.40
CA VAL A 123 -52.89 -16.47 34.44
C VAL A 123 -52.81 -14.94 34.65
N PRO A 124 -53.92 -14.24 34.97
CA PRO A 124 -53.88 -12.82 35.28
C PRO A 124 -53.17 -12.58 36.62
N GLY A 125 -52.12 -11.76 36.62
CA GLY A 125 -51.44 -11.29 37.84
C GLY A 125 -52.30 -10.30 38.64
N ASN A 126 -53.25 -9.64 37.99
CA ASN A 126 -54.40 -9.00 38.64
C ASN A 126 -55.68 -9.13 37.79
N ALA A 127 -56.84 -8.81 38.38
CA ALA A 127 -58.15 -9.11 37.81
C ALA A 127 -58.61 -8.19 36.64
N GLN A 128 -57.75 -7.30 36.11
CA GLN A 128 -58.13 -6.32 35.08
C GLN A 128 -57.80 -6.77 33.63
N ILE A 129 -57.06 -7.86 33.45
CA ILE A 129 -56.79 -8.45 32.12
C ILE A 129 -57.79 -9.56 31.83
N ARG A 130 -58.36 -9.56 30.62
CA ARG A 130 -58.98 -10.74 30.02
C ARG A 130 -57.97 -11.46 29.15
N ILE A 131 -57.84 -12.77 29.35
CA ILE A 131 -57.00 -13.65 28.53
C ILE A 131 -57.95 -14.54 27.73
N GLU A 132 -57.83 -14.51 26.41
CA GLU A 132 -58.68 -15.28 25.49
C GLU A 132 -57.80 -16.10 24.54
N SER A 133 -58.09 -17.40 24.37
CA SER A 133 -57.53 -18.16 23.25
C SER A 133 -58.17 -17.69 21.95
N LYS A 134 -57.32 -17.42 20.95
CA LYS A 134 -57.68 -16.94 19.62
C LYS A 134 -57.07 -17.83 18.55
N ASP A 135 -57.62 -17.74 17.33
CA ASP A 135 -57.21 -18.47 16.14
C ASP A 135 -56.59 -17.47 15.15
N MET A 136 -55.36 -17.72 14.71
CA MET A 136 -54.58 -16.82 13.84
C MET A 136 -55.27 -16.59 12.50
N ALA A 137 -55.90 -17.61 11.92
CA ALA A 137 -56.55 -17.52 10.63
C ALA A 137 -57.91 -16.80 10.70
N GLN A 138 -58.62 -16.91 11.83
CA GLN A 138 -59.86 -16.17 12.08
C GLN A 138 -59.61 -14.68 12.41
N GLU A 139 -58.50 -14.38 13.09
CA GLU A 139 -58.06 -13.02 13.43
C GLU A 139 -57.12 -12.43 12.35
N THR A 140 -57.06 -13.05 11.17
CA THR A 140 -56.32 -12.59 9.96
C THR A 140 -54.82 -12.34 10.13
N LYS A 141 -54.18 -12.97 11.12
CA LYS A 141 -52.76 -12.80 11.43
C LYS A 141 -51.84 -13.39 10.35
N THR A 142 -50.64 -12.81 10.26
CA THR A 142 -49.56 -13.25 9.37
C THR A 142 -48.28 -13.57 10.13
N ASN A 143 -47.39 -14.33 9.50
CA ASN A 143 -46.02 -14.53 9.96
C ASN A 143 -45.04 -13.59 9.23
N GLY A 144 -43.76 -13.62 9.63
CA GLY A 144 -42.70 -12.77 9.06
C GLY A 144 -42.36 -12.98 7.57
N THR A 145 -43.13 -13.77 6.80
CA THR A 145 -43.06 -13.83 5.33
C THR A 145 -44.38 -13.39 4.66
N SER A 146 -45.25 -12.70 5.40
CA SER A 146 -46.58 -12.21 4.99
C SER A 146 -47.55 -13.31 4.54
N ALA A 147 -47.32 -14.57 4.93
CA ALA A 147 -48.28 -15.65 4.72
C ALA A 147 -49.30 -15.68 5.87
N SER A 148 -50.57 -16.00 5.57
CA SER A 148 -51.60 -16.20 6.60
C SER A 148 -51.17 -17.31 7.56
N ALA A 149 -51.08 -16.98 8.85
CA ALA A 149 -50.63 -17.92 9.86
C ALA A 149 -51.77 -18.89 10.23
N SER A 150 -51.45 -20.18 10.29
CA SER A 150 -52.35 -21.22 10.80
C SER A 150 -51.92 -21.58 12.22
N GLY A 151 -52.74 -21.25 13.21
CA GLY A 151 -52.41 -21.53 14.60
C GLY A 151 -53.40 -20.92 15.59
N SER A 152 -53.08 -21.02 16.87
CA SER A 152 -53.76 -20.37 17.99
C SER A 152 -52.79 -19.49 18.78
N PHE A 153 -53.31 -18.54 19.56
CA PHE A 153 -52.51 -17.66 20.41
C PHE A 153 -53.30 -17.20 21.64
N ALA A 154 -52.61 -16.64 22.63
CA ALA A 154 -53.26 -15.96 23.76
C ALA A 154 -53.34 -14.45 23.50
N ARG A 155 -54.56 -13.90 23.45
CA ARG A 155 -54.81 -12.46 23.46
C ARG A 155 -55.00 -11.97 24.90
N LEU A 156 -54.11 -11.08 25.33
CA LEU A 156 -54.23 -10.31 26.56
C LEU A 156 -54.95 -9.00 26.22
N SER A 157 -56.04 -8.66 26.92
CA SER A 157 -56.83 -7.47 26.63
C SER A 157 -57.27 -6.72 27.89
N ALA A 158 -57.20 -5.39 27.82
CA ALA A 158 -57.70 -4.47 28.84
C ALA A 158 -59.10 -3.94 28.50
N ALA A 159 -59.91 -3.65 29.52
CA ALA A 159 -61.21 -3.00 29.32
C ALA A 159 -61.05 -1.53 28.90
N SER A 160 -61.91 -1.05 27.99
CA SER A 160 -61.89 0.34 27.53
C SER A 160 -62.19 1.32 28.67
N GLY A 161 -61.31 2.30 28.87
CA GLY A 161 -61.46 3.37 29.86
C GLY A 161 -60.84 3.12 31.23
N GLU A 162 -60.06 2.05 31.42
CA GLU A 162 -59.31 1.80 32.67
C GLU A 162 -57.81 2.17 32.54
N ASN A 163 -57.26 2.79 33.58
CA ASN A 163 -55.81 3.02 33.71
C ASN A 163 -55.13 1.72 34.17
N VAL A 164 -54.92 0.81 33.23
CA VAL A 164 -54.44 -0.55 33.50
C VAL A 164 -52.92 -0.57 33.62
N SER A 165 -52.43 -0.64 34.84
CA SER A 165 -51.11 -1.20 35.16
C SER A 165 -51.31 -2.63 35.65
N ALA A 166 -51.44 -3.56 34.71
CA ALA A 166 -51.69 -4.97 35.00
C ALA A 166 -50.67 -5.87 34.32
N SER A 167 -50.56 -7.08 34.84
CA SER A 167 -49.68 -8.09 34.29
C SER A 167 -50.40 -9.44 34.16
N ALA A 168 -49.91 -10.25 33.23
CA ALA A 168 -50.24 -11.66 33.10
C ALA A 168 -48.94 -12.47 33.20
N GLU A 169 -49.03 -13.68 33.73
CA GLU A 169 -47.87 -14.51 34.03
C GLU A 169 -48.11 -15.95 33.61
N LEU A 170 -47.05 -16.73 33.39
CA LEU A 170 -47.22 -18.18 33.24
C LEU A 170 -47.87 -18.81 34.50
N SER A 171 -48.58 -19.91 34.30
CA SER A 171 -49.27 -20.66 35.36
C SER A 171 -48.29 -21.15 36.45
N GLY A 172 -48.85 -21.53 37.61
CA GLY A 172 -48.05 -22.07 38.71
C GLY A 172 -47.26 -23.32 38.29
N ASP A 173 -47.89 -24.20 37.52
CA ASP A 173 -47.26 -25.44 37.06
C ASP A 173 -46.17 -25.20 36.00
N ALA A 174 -46.35 -24.22 35.11
CA ALA A 174 -45.32 -23.79 34.17
C ALA A 174 -44.09 -23.18 34.88
N LYS A 175 -44.30 -22.31 35.87
CA LYS A 175 -43.20 -21.78 36.71
C LYS A 175 -42.46 -22.88 37.47
N ASN A 176 -43.20 -23.86 37.98
CA ASN A 176 -42.65 -25.03 38.66
C ASN A 176 -41.89 -25.95 37.69
N GLU A 177 -42.27 -26.04 36.42
CA GLU A 177 -41.53 -26.75 35.38
C GLU A 177 -40.17 -26.08 35.13
N ILE A 178 -40.16 -24.76 34.85
CA ILE A 178 -38.93 -23.97 34.63
C ILE A 178 -37.93 -24.17 35.77
N VAL A 179 -38.37 -24.05 37.03
CA VAL A 179 -37.53 -24.26 38.22
C VAL A 179 -37.02 -25.70 38.32
N ARG A 180 -37.84 -26.69 37.97
CA ARG A 180 -37.44 -28.11 38.00
C ARG A 180 -36.42 -28.47 36.91
N GLN A 181 -36.43 -27.76 35.78
CA GLN A 181 -35.43 -27.92 34.72
C GLN A 181 -34.14 -27.14 35.03
N LEU A 182 -34.24 -25.91 35.57
CA LEU A 182 -33.08 -25.16 36.08
C LEU A 182 -32.32 -25.93 37.17
N ASN A 183 -33.04 -26.63 38.06
CA ASN A 183 -32.43 -27.52 39.06
C ASN A 183 -31.85 -28.83 38.49
N ARG A 184 -31.79 -29.00 37.17
CA ARG A 184 -31.06 -30.08 36.48
C ARG A 184 -29.79 -29.58 35.78
N LEU A 185 -29.54 -28.27 35.74
CA LEU A 185 -28.29 -27.73 35.23
C LEU A 185 -27.13 -28.29 36.06
N ALA A 186 -26.13 -28.85 35.36
CA ALA A 186 -24.87 -29.20 35.98
C ALA A 186 -24.07 -27.92 36.32
N PRO A 187 -23.12 -27.97 37.26
CA PRO A 187 -22.19 -26.88 37.46
C PRO A 187 -21.43 -26.53 36.18
N GLY A 188 -21.26 -25.24 35.91
CA GLY A 188 -20.72 -24.68 34.66
C GLY A 188 -21.42 -23.38 34.25
N HIS A 189 -20.96 -22.79 33.15
CA HIS A 189 -21.57 -21.62 32.52
C HIS A 189 -22.76 -22.02 31.63
N TRP A 190 -23.81 -21.20 31.62
CA TRP A 190 -25.00 -21.43 30.79
C TRP A 190 -25.57 -20.10 30.29
N GLU A 191 -25.84 -19.98 28.99
CA GLU A 191 -26.73 -18.93 28.48
C GLU A 191 -28.19 -19.32 28.72
N LEU A 192 -28.92 -18.50 29.49
CA LEU A 192 -30.37 -18.59 29.58
C LEU A 192 -31.01 -17.79 28.45
N LYS A 193 -31.54 -18.50 27.45
CA LYS A 193 -32.22 -17.90 26.29
C LYS A 193 -33.74 -17.86 26.51
N ILE A 194 -34.33 -16.70 26.29
CA ILE A 194 -35.79 -16.49 26.29
C ILE A 194 -36.19 -16.04 24.90
N GLU A 195 -37.05 -16.81 24.25
CA GLU A 195 -37.66 -16.48 22.96
C GLU A 195 -39.18 -16.35 23.12
N PHE A 196 -39.82 -15.46 22.36
CA PHE A 196 -41.28 -15.43 22.24
C PHE A 196 -41.69 -14.64 20.99
N ASP A 197 -42.87 -14.97 20.46
CA ASP A 197 -43.50 -14.22 19.38
C ASP A 197 -44.60 -13.34 19.96
N PHE A 198 -44.67 -12.07 19.57
CA PHE A 198 -45.78 -11.19 19.95
C PHE A 198 -46.19 -10.20 18.86
N ASP A 199 -47.45 -9.77 18.94
CA ASP A 199 -48.01 -8.63 18.23
C ASP A 199 -48.73 -7.72 19.25
N MET A 200 -48.78 -6.41 18.99
CA MET A 200 -49.44 -5.44 19.86
C MET A 200 -50.21 -4.42 19.04
N VAL A 201 -51.54 -4.44 19.20
CA VAL A 201 -52.42 -3.44 18.62
C VAL A 201 -52.59 -2.28 19.60
N SER A 202 -52.09 -1.10 19.20
CA SER A 202 -52.34 0.16 19.90
C SER A 202 -52.63 1.29 18.90
N ASN A 203 -53.85 1.84 18.94
CA ASN A 203 -54.30 2.80 17.93
C ASN A 203 -53.82 4.24 18.22
N GLY A 204 -52.52 4.51 18.02
CA GLY A 204 -52.03 5.86 17.69
C GLY A 204 -50.68 6.31 18.29
N ASN A 205 -49.78 6.72 17.39
CA ASN A 205 -48.52 7.50 17.57
C ASN A 205 -47.45 6.98 18.56
N ASP A 206 -46.20 6.98 18.09
CA ASP A 206 -44.95 6.48 18.73
C ASP A 206 -44.59 6.97 20.16
N SER A 207 -45.40 7.82 20.79
CA SER A 207 -45.11 8.40 22.10
C SER A 207 -45.86 7.75 23.28
N GLN A 208 -46.47 6.58 23.08
CA GLN A 208 -47.13 5.80 24.14
C GLN A 208 -46.13 4.89 24.89
N PRO A 209 -46.36 4.55 26.17
CA PRO A 209 -45.56 3.57 26.90
C PRO A 209 -45.68 2.18 26.27
N ARG A 210 -44.56 1.47 26.15
CA ARG A 210 -44.46 0.11 25.61
C ARG A 210 -44.67 -0.92 26.74
N PRO A 211 -45.19 -2.14 26.44
CA PRO A 211 -45.26 -3.21 27.41
C PRO A 211 -43.84 -3.66 27.81
N SER A 212 -43.70 -4.17 29.03
CA SER A 212 -42.44 -4.74 29.52
C SER A 212 -42.61 -6.23 29.77
N LEU A 213 -41.81 -7.06 29.10
CA LEU A 213 -41.54 -8.41 29.58
C LEU A 213 -40.62 -8.33 30.82
N LEU A 214 -40.89 -9.20 31.77
CA LEU A 214 -40.07 -9.48 32.92
C LEU A 214 -39.85 -10.99 33.01
N PHE A 215 -38.59 -11.41 33.02
CA PHE A 215 -38.21 -12.73 33.51
C PHE A 215 -37.30 -12.61 34.72
N ARG A 216 -37.57 -13.47 35.71
CA ARG A 216 -36.78 -13.62 36.94
C ARG A 216 -36.63 -15.09 37.31
N ILE A 217 -35.48 -15.40 37.88
CA ILE A 217 -35.22 -16.64 38.62
C ILE A 217 -34.65 -16.29 39.98
N TYR A 218 -34.92 -17.16 40.95
CA TYR A 218 -34.43 -17.01 42.32
C TYR A 218 -33.76 -18.31 42.74
N GLY A 219 -32.58 -18.20 43.35
CA GLY A 219 -31.77 -19.33 43.85
C GLY A 219 -30.82 -18.86 44.96
N GLN A 220 -30.06 -19.77 45.57
CA GLN A 220 -29.06 -19.39 46.58
C GLN A 220 -27.78 -18.88 45.92
N SER A 221 -27.16 -17.84 46.49
CA SER A 221 -25.86 -17.33 46.00
C SER A 221 -24.80 -18.42 46.14
N ALA A 222 -23.94 -18.56 45.13
CA ALA A 222 -22.70 -19.33 45.24
C ALA A 222 -21.57 -18.53 45.91
N VAL A 223 -21.72 -17.21 46.03
CA VAL A 223 -20.64 -16.30 46.43
C VAL A 223 -20.34 -16.35 47.92
N VAL A 224 -19.05 -16.48 48.26
CA VAL A 224 -18.57 -16.60 49.64
C VAL A 224 -18.93 -15.37 50.47
N GLY A 225 -19.64 -15.59 51.57
CA GLY A 225 -20.04 -14.57 52.54
C GLY A 225 -21.46 -14.01 52.34
N GLU A 226 -22.11 -14.31 51.21
CA GLU A 226 -23.48 -13.87 50.95
C GLU A 226 -24.53 -14.87 51.44
N THR A 227 -25.30 -14.47 52.47
CA THR A 227 -26.37 -15.33 53.01
C THR A 227 -27.75 -14.94 52.49
N GLY A 228 -28.27 -15.65 51.49
CA GLY A 228 -29.66 -15.48 51.07
C GLY A 228 -30.01 -16.06 49.70
N THR A 229 -31.23 -15.74 49.26
CA THR A 229 -31.71 -15.99 47.89
C THR A 229 -31.42 -14.76 47.02
N LYS A 230 -30.73 -14.95 45.90
CA LYS A 230 -30.49 -13.95 44.85
C LYS A 230 -31.68 -13.90 43.88
N GLU A 231 -31.90 -12.74 43.28
CA GLU A 231 -32.83 -12.52 42.14
C GLU A 231 -31.98 -12.19 40.91
N LEU A 232 -31.94 -13.09 39.92
CA LEU A 232 -31.46 -12.71 38.58
C LEU A 232 -32.63 -12.29 37.72
N ARG A 233 -32.41 -11.27 36.89
CA ARG A 233 -33.44 -10.59 36.12
C ARG A 233 -33.00 -10.34 34.68
N ILE A 234 -33.42 -11.21 33.76
CA ILE A 234 -33.01 -11.17 32.35
C ILE A 234 -33.62 -9.98 31.59
N VAL A 235 -34.81 -9.50 31.97
CA VAL A 235 -35.47 -8.38 31.28
C VAL A 235 -36.06 -7.34 32.25
N ASN A 236 -35.75 -6.07 32.01
CA ASN A 236 -36.42 -4.89 32.59
C ASN A 236 -36.49 -3.73 31.57
N VAL A 237 -36.85 -4.03 30.33
CA VAL A 237 -36.80 -3.03 29.26
C VAL A 237 -38.07 -2.17 29.30
N GLN A 238 -37.92 -0.88 29.62
CA GLN A 238 -38.99 0.12 29.50
C GLN A 238 -39.17 0.65 28.06
N ASN A 239 -38.20 0.40 27.18
CA ASN A 239 -38.23 0.86 25.79
C ASN A 239 -37.43 -0.11 24.91
N ILE A 240 -38.10 -1.09 24.30
CA ILE A 240 -37.42 -2.05 23.41
C ILE A 240 -37.16 -1.34 22.08
N GLY A 241 -35.93 -0.87 21.90
CA GLY A 241 -35.51 -0.10 20.73
C GLY A 241 -35.33 -0.98 19.49
N GLY A 242 -35.70 -0.45 18.32
CA GLY A 242 -35.58 -1.14 17.03
C GLY A 242 -36.83 -1.91 16.57
N MET A 243 -37.81 -2.13 17.45
CA MET A 243 -39.07 -2.81 17.09
C MET A 243 -40.02 -1.94 16.26
N ASP A 244 -40.63 -2.56 15.25
CA ASP A 244 -41.91 -2.13 14.71
C ASP A 244 -43.03 -2.55 15.69
N THR A 245 -43.86 -1.61 16.12
CA THR A 245 -44.93 -1.85 17.11
C THR A 245 -46.27 -1.29 16.64
N ARG A 246 -46.51 -1.35 15.32
CA ARG A 246 -47.66 -0.69 14.68
C ARG A 246 -48.97 -1.48 14.73
N GLY A 247 -48.96 -2.75 15.16
CA GLY A 247 -50.16 -3.59 15.22
C GLY A 247 -50.71 -3.90 13.83
N ASP A 248 -49.82 -4.40 12.96
CA ASP A 248 -50.08 -4.67 11.54
C ASP A 248 -50.55 -6.12 11.27
N ASP A 249 -51.04 -6.79 12.31
CA ASP A 249 -51.46 -8.20 12.32
C ASP A 249 -50.32 -9.17 11.94
N SER A 250 -49.07 -8.84 12.29
CA SER A 250 -47.88 -9.69 12.11
C SER A 250 -47.14 -9.95 13.43
N PHE A 251 -46.80 -11.21 13.70
CA PHE A 251 -46.03 -11.59 14.89
C PHE A 251 -44.54 -11.29 14.73
N SER A 252 -43.98 -10.50 15.66
CA SER A 252 -42.55 -10.23 15.78
C SER A 252 -41.88 -11.22 16.73
N HIS A 253 -40.83 -11.90 16.26
CA HIS A 253 -40.00 -12.77 17.09
C HIS A 253 -39.00 -11.95 17.91
N TYR A 254 -38.86 -12.28 19.20
CA TYR A 254 -37.85 -11.69 20.07
C TYR A 254 -37.01 -12.77 20.75
N THR A 255 -35.73 -12.45 20.98
CA THR A 255 -34.78 -13.23 21.77
C THR A 255 -34.09 -12.31 22.79
N ALA A 256 -33.92 -12.78 24.02
CA ALA A 256 -32.90 -12.28 24.94
C ALA A 256 -32.10 -13.45 25.51
N THR A 257 -30.78 -13.32 25.57
CA THR A 257 -29.92 -14.21 26.36
C THR A 257 -29.40 -13.49 27.60
N LEU A 258 -29.00 -14.26 28.61
CA LEU A 258 -28.15 -13.78 29.69
C LEU A 258 -27.31 -14.95 30.23
N PRO A 259 -26.00 -14.77 30.46
CA PRO A 259 -25.19 -15.78 31.14
C PRO A 259 -25.66 -16.02 32.57
N ILE A 260 -25.47 -17.26 33.05
CA ILE A 260 -25.47 -17.64 34.46
C ILE A 260 -24.31 -18.59 34.76
N ASP A 261 -23.78 -18.50 35.97
CA ASP A 261 -22.82 -19.47 36.50
C ASP A 261 -23.50 -20.37 37.53
N VAL A 262 -23.33 -21.68 37.39
CA VAL A 262 -23.86 -22.67 38.32
C VAL A 262 -22.70 -23.37 39.03
N TYR A 263 -22.66 -23.33 40.37
CA TYR A 263 -21.56 -23.87 41.19
C TYR A 263 -21.98 -25.07 42.03
N ALA A 264 -21.05 -25.98 42.34
CA ALA A 264 -21.32 -27.17 43.15
C ALA A 264 -21.45 -26.89 44.66
N ALA A 265 -20.87 -25.78 45.14
CA ALA A 265 -20.84 -25.38 46.55
C ALA A 265 -20.92 -23.85 46.68
N VAL A 266 -20.73 -23.33 47.91
CA VAL A 266 -20.63 -21.90 48.19
C VAL A 266 -19.16 -21.54 48.36
N ASP A 267 -18.49 -21.44 47.22
CA ASP A 267 -17.04 -21.21 47.07
C ASP A 267 -16.68 -20.19 45.98
N ALA A 268 -17.67 -19.63 45.27
CA ALA A 268 -17.42 -18.63 44.23
C ALA A 268 -16.98 -17.26 44.80
N ALA A 269 -16.19 -16.53 44.02
CA ALA A 269 -15.98 -15.09 44.19
C ALA A 269 -16.97 -14.32 43.30
N ASP A 270 -17.37 -13.13 43.75
CA ASP A 270 -18.16 -12.19 42.95
C ASP A 270 -17.39 -11.84 41.66
N ASN A 271 -17.95 -12.13 40.50
CA ASN A 271 -17.33 -11.86 39.19
C ASN A 271 -17.24 -10.35 38.87
N GLY A 272 -17.87 -9.49 39.66
CA GLY A 272 -17.79 -8.04 39.55
C GLY A 272 -18.60 -7.43 38.40
N ASN A 273 -19.36 -8.22 37.63
CA ASN A 273 -20.07 -7.75 36.44
C ASN A 273 -21.30 -6.86 36.75
N GLY A 274 -21.71 -6.79 38.03
CA GLY A 274 -22.84 -5.99 38.51
C GLY A 274 -24.21 -6.66 38.39
N LEU A 275 -24.26 -7.93 38.00
CA LEU A 275 -25.43 -8.79 37.97
C LEU A 275 -25.50 -9.66 39.24
N PHE A 276 -26.44 -10.60 39.28
CA PHE A 276 -26.67 -11.53 40.38
C PHE A 276 -26.86 -12.96 39.84
N ASP A 277 -25.91 -13.39 39.02
CA ASP A 277 -25.99 -14.53 38.08
C ASP A 277 -25.28 -15.81 38.56
N GLN A 278 -24.50 -15.73 39.64
CA GLN A 278 -23.78 -16.85 40.24
C GLN A 278 -24.62 -17.62 41.27
N PHE A 279 -25.10 -18.81 40.90
CA PHE A 279 -26.03 -19.63 41.69
C PHE A 279 -25.45 -20.98 42.14
N LEU A 280 -25.90 -21.46 43.31
CA LEU A 280 -25.65 -22.82 43.75
C LEU A 280 -26.50 -23.83 42.96
N ALA A 281 -25.90 -24.92 42.50
CA ALA A 281 -26.56 -26.00 41.74
C ALA A 281 -27.73 -26.62 42.51
N GLY A 282 -28.86 -26.81 41.83
CA GLY A 282 -30.07 -27.36 42.44
C GLY A 282 -30.75 -26.46 43.49
N SER A 283 -30.33 -25.20 43.62
CA SER A 283 -30.84 -24.25 44.62
C SER A 283 -31.95 -23.31 44.13
N PHE A 284 -32.37 -23.40 42.86
CA PHE A 284 -33.41 -22.52 42.32
C PHE A 284 -34.75 -22.78 43.00
N THR A 285 -35.36 -21.75 43.58
CA THR A 285 -36.58 -21.83 44.41
C THR A 285 -37.85 -21.37 43.70
N SER A 286 -37.73 -20.45 42.74
CA SER A 286 -38.89 -19.88 42.04
C SER A 286 -38.50 -19.23 40.70
N SER A 287 -39.47 -19.12 39.79
CA SER A 287 -39.35 -18.37 38.53
C SER A 287 -40.57 -17.47 38.35
N GLN A 288 -40.40 -16.38 37.58
CA GLN A 288 -41.48 -15.48 37.19
C GLN A 288 -41.27 -15.04 35.74
N VAL A 289 -42.09 -15.56 34.83
CA VAL A 289 -42.35 -14.94 33.51
C VAL A 289 -43.58 -14.06 33.67
N GLN A 290 -43.45 -12.76 33.42
CA GLN A 290 -44.51 -11.77 33.58
C GLN A 290 -44.49 -10.77 32.42
N VAL A 291 -45.61 -10.63 31.70
CA VAL A 291 -45.83 -9.54 30.73
C VAL A 291 -46.63 -8.46 31.44
N THR A 292 -46.12 -7.22 31.44
CA THR A 292 -46.78 -6.07 32.08
C THR A 292 -47.20 -5.02 31.05
N MET A 293 -48.47 -4.67 31.07
CA MET A 293 -49.07 -3.58 30.30
C MET A 293 -49.26 -2.35 31.21
N ARG A 294 -49.02 -1.14 30.67
CA ARG A 294 -49.25 0.14 31.36
C ARG A 294 -49.80 1.18 30.39
N SER A 295 -51.04 1.63 30.57
CA SER A 295 -51.58 2.79 29.86
C SER A 295 -51.29 4.11 30.60
N LEU A 296 -51.21 5.22 29.86
CA LEU A 296 -51.17 6.58 30.43
C LEU A 296 -52.59 7.11 30.72
N PRO A 297 -52.77 8.05 31.67
CA PRO A 297 -54.09 8.50 32.15
C PRO A 297 -55.04 9.15 31.12
N GLU A 298 -54.58 9.38 29.89
CA GLU A 298 -55.31 10.13 28.85
C GLU A 298 -55.63 9.25 27.62
N ALA A 299 -55.18 7.98 27.61
CA ALA A 299 -55.38 7.05 26.50
C ALA A 299 -56.70 6.28 26.61
N ALA A 300 -57.80 6.82 26.05
CA ALA A 300 -59.12 6.18 26.04
C ALA A 300 -59.26 5.02 25.02
N VAL A 301 -58.17 4.29 24.75
CA VAL A 301 -58.05 3.29 23.68
C VAL A 301 -57.78 1.90 24.29
N PRO A 302 -58.49 0.84 23.89
CA PRO A 302 -58.17 -0.52 24.31
C PRO A 302 -56.79 -0.94 23.78
N MET A 303 -55.95 -1.52 24.63
CA MET A 303 -54.73 -2.20 24.23
C MET A 303 -54.95 -3.71 24.21
N THR A 304 -54.42 -4.38 23.18
CA THR A 304 -54.32 -5.85 23.13
C THR A 304 -52.90 -6.26 22.80
N VAL A 305 -52.40 -7.27 23.49
CA VAL A 305 -51.12 -7.94 23.19
C VAL A 305 -51.42 -9.40 22.90
N ASP A 306 -51.00 -9.85 21.72
CA ASP A 306 -51.20 -11.20 21.21
C ASP A 306 -49.85 -11.93 21.34
N ILE A 307 -49.82 -13.12 21.95
CA ILE A 307 -48.57 -13.82 22.31
C ILE A 307 -48.64 -15.31 21.95
N ASP A 308 -47.56 -15.83 21.36
CA ASP A 308 -47.31 -17.26 21.09
C ASP A 308 -45.81 -17.62 21.27
N ASN A 309 -45.46 -18.91 21.13
CA ASN A 309 -44.09 -19.43 21.02
C ASN A 309 -43.14 -19.03 22.17
N ILE A 310 -43.65 -18.86 23.39
CA ILE A 310 -42.81 -18.60 24.57
C ILE A 310 -41.91 -19.82 24.81
N ARG A 311 -40.62 -19.68 24.53
CA ARG A 311 -39.59 -20.71 24.72
C ARG A 311 -38.56 -20.20 25.69
N ILE A 312 -38.13 -21.06 26.59
CA ILE A 312 -37.08 -20.78 27.56
C ILE A 312 -36.09 -21.94 27.47
N GLY A 313 -34.87 -21.64 27.04
CA GLY A 313 -33.77 -22.57 26.93
C GLY A 313 -32.66 -22.24 27.93
N ALA A 314 -31.87 -23.25 28.25
CA ALA A 314 -30.50 -23.08 28.70
C ALA A 314 -29.61 -23.79 27.68
N SER A 315 -28.69 -23.05 27.06
CA SER A 315 -27.63 -23.61 26.22
C SER A 315 -26.33 -23.51 27.01
N SER A 316 -25.61 -24.63 27.13
CA SER A 316 -24.20 -24.57 27.52
C SER A 316 -23.44 -23.96 26.34
N GLU A 317 -22.89 -22.76 26.49
CA GLU A 317 -21.69 -22.44 25.71
C GLU A 317 -20.58 -23.42 26.12
N ASP A 318 -19.66 -23.72 25.21
CA ASP A 318 -18.42 -24.40 25.60
C ASP A 318 -17.65 -23.41 26.48
N ALA A 319 -17.79 -23.56 27.79
CA ALA A 319 -17.41 -22.62 28.85
C ALA A 319 -15.88 -22.44 29.02
N ASN A 320 -15.13 -22.66 27.95
CA ASN A 320 -13.69 -22.67 27.90
C ASN A 320 -13.14 -21.24 27.94
N ARG A 321 -12.39 -20.92 28.99
CA ARG A 321 -11.62 -19.69 29.16
C ARG A 321 -10.78 -19.44 27.90
N PRO A 322 -10.77 -18.21 27.36
CA PRO A 322 -10.03 -17.91 26.13
C PRO A 322 -8.53 -18.10 26.36
N THR A 323 -7.90 -18.79 25.42
CA THR A 323 -6.46 -19.07 25.40
C THR A 323 -5.86 -18.48 24.13
N ASP A 324 -4.67 -17.91 24.25
CA ASP A 324 -3.89 -17.41 23.11
C ASP A 324 -2.44 -17.88 23.22
N LEU A 325 -1.75 -18.06 22.09
CA LEU A 325 -0.35 -18.47 22.05
C LEU A 325 0.45 -17.42 21.27
N VAL A 326 1.43 -16.81 21.94
CA VAL A 326 2.27 -15.77 21.33
C VAL A 326 3.72 -16.22 21.41
N PHE A 327 4.36 -16.42 20.27
CA PHE A 327 5.80 -16.67 20.20
C PHE A 327 6.57 -15.42 20.62
N ASP A 328 7.69 -15.63 21.33
CA ASP A 328 8.68 -14.57 21.52
C ASP A 328 9.48 -14.33 20.22
N GLN A 329 10.19 -13.19 20.18
CA GLN A 329 10.77 -12.58 18.97
C GLN A 329 11.60 -13.55 18.10
N PRO A 330 11.58 -13.37 16.76
CA PRO A 330 11.75 -14.46 15.80
C PRO A 330 13.18 -15.00 15.78
N THR A 331 13.32 -16.31 15.98
CA THR A 331 14.61 -16.98 16.05
C THR A 331 15.18 -17.24 14.65
N ARG A 332 16.36 -16.66 14.37
CA ARG A 332 17.22 -17.01 13.22
C ARG A 332 18.52 -17.60 13.77
N ILE A 333 18.89 -18.78 13.28
CA ILE A 333 20.11 -19.52 13.69
C ILE A 333 20.86 -20.06 12.46
N ARG A 334 22.00 -20.71 12.67
CA ARG A 334 22.74 -21.45 11.62
C ARG A 334 22.56 -22.96 11.78
N VAL A 335 22.77 -23.71 10.71
CA VAL A 335 22.68 -25.17 10.74
C VAL A 335 23.68 -25.75 11.75
N GLY A 336 23.21 -26.62 12.65
CA GLY A 336 23.99 -27.17 13.77
C GLY A 336 24.05 -26.31 15.04
N GLU A 337 23.48 -25.10 15.05
CA GLU A 337 23.13 -24.39 16.28
C GLU A 337 21.78 -24.91 16.83
N THR A 338 21.52 -24.67 18.12
CA THR A 338 20.25 -25.02 18.77
C THR A 338 19.46 -23.74 19.05
N ALA A 339 18.19 -23.70 18.61
CA ALA A 339 17.25 -22.66 18.95
C ALA A 339 16.37 -23.11 20.13
N GLU A 340 16.21 -22.24 21.12
CA GLU A 340 15.14 -22.36 22.12
C GLU A 340 13.86 -21.80 21.49
N LEU A 341 12.83 -22.64 21.34
CA LEU A 341 11.55 -22.27 20.73
C LEU A 341 10.55 -21.97 21.84
N SER A 342 10.26 -20.67 22.04
CA SER A 342 9.61 -20.15 23.25
C SER A 342 8.28 -19.46 22.93
N VAL A 343 7.22 -19.83 23.66
CA VAL A 343 5.85 -19.36 23.45
C VAL A 343 5.14 -19.10 24.78
N HIS A 344 4.48 -17.95 24.90
CA HIS A 344 3.64 -17.58 26.04
C HIS A 344 2.19 -17.99 25.81
N LEU A 345 1.64 -18.81 26.70
CA LEU A 345 0.20 -19.09 26.81
C LEU A 345 -0.48 -17.96 27.58
N GLN A 346 -1.30 -17.16 26.90
CA GLN A 346 -1.99 -15.98 27.41
C GLN A 346 -3.50 -16.24 27.56
N GLY A 347 -4.19 -15.37 28.31
CA GLY A 347 -5.62 -15.52 28.65
C GLY A 347 -5.92 -16.36 29.91
N LEU A 348 -4.94 -17.16 30.38
CA LEU A 348 -5.08 -18.04 31.55
C LEU A 348 -4.32 -17.49 32.76
N THR A 349 -5.03 -16.79 33.66
CA THR A 349 -4.49 -16.27 34.93
C THR A 349 -5.02 -16.98 36.18
N ASP A 350 -4.33 -16.83 37.30
CA ASP A 350 -4.76 -17.23 38.64
C ASP A 350 -5.61 -16.14 39.32
N SER A 351 -5.98 -16.37 40.59
CA SER A 351 -6.75 -15.41 41.41
C SER A 351 -6.03 -14.08 41.75
N GLY A 352 -4.81 -13.87 41.25
CA GLY A 352 -3.99 -12.67 41.42
C GLY A 352 -3.46 -12.11 40.10
N ASP A 353 -4.13 -12.39 38.99
CA ASP A 353 -3.77 -12.01 37.62
C ASP A 353 -2.38 -12.49 37.16
N GLN A 354 -1.84 -13.56 37.76
CA GLN A 354 -0.57 -14.17 37.33
C GLN A 354 -0.82 -15.33 36.36
N PRO A 355 -0.01 -15.54 35.31
CA PRO A 355 -0.21 -16.64 34.35
C PRO A 355 -0.20 -18.04 35.00
N LEU A 356 -1.00 -18.97 34.44
CA LEU A 356 -1.11 -20.33 34.97
C LEU A 356 0.01 -21.27 34.46
N ALA A 357 0.82 -21.72 35.40
CA ALA A 357 1.83 -22.76 35.21
C ALA A 357 1.24 -24.17 35.07
N GLY A 358 1.97 -25.07 34.41
CA GLY A 358 1.64 -26.49 34.32
C GLY A 358 0.70 -26.88 33.17
N ARG A 359 0.41 -25.98 32.23
CA ARG A 359 -0.38 -26.28 31.03
C ARG A 359 0.52 -26.83 29.91
N SER A 360 0.07 -27.86 29.21
CA SER A 360 0.90 -28.61 28.25
C SER A 360 0.76 -28.07 26.83
N VAL A 361 1.80 -27.44 26.30
CA VAL A 361 1.88 -26.96 24.91
C VAL A 361 2.72 -27.95 24.09
N GLU A 362 2.18 -28.46 22.98
CA GLU A 362 2.89 -29.26 21.98
C GLU A 362 3.60 -28.34 20.98
N PHE A 363 4.82 -28.70 20.60
CA PHE A 363 5.58 -28.06 19.53
C PHE A 363 5.80 -29.02 18.36
N ALA A 364 5.58 -28.52 17.15
CA ALA A 364 5.96 -29.15 15.89
C ALA A 364 6.77 -28.16 15.03
N VAL A 365 7.54 -28.70 14.09
CA VAL A 365 8.21 -27.90 13.06
C VAL A 365 7.98 -28.53 11.69
N TYR A 366 7.74 -27.69 10.69
CA TYR A 366 7.65 -28.07 9.28
C TYR A 366 8.97 -27.72 8.61
N ALA A 367 9.70 -28.74 8.15
CA ALA A 367 10.90 -28.54 7.34
C ALA A 367 10.58 -27.88 5.99
N PRO A 368 11.56 -27.24 5.30
CA PRO A 368 11.36 -26.65 3.98
C PRO A 368 10.70 -27.60 2.94
N SER A 369 10.91 -28.91 3.10
CA SER A 369 10.25 -29.98 2.33
C SER A 369 8.78 -30.23 2.71
N SER A 370 8.12 -29.31 3.43
CA SER A 370 6.77 -29.44 4.00
C SER A 370 6.56 -30.72 4.83
N THR A 371 7.61 -31.17 5.53
CA THR A 371 7.58 -32.40 6.35
C THR A 371 7.45 -32.04 7.83
N GLU A 372 6.37 -32.49 8.48
CA GLU A 372 6.12 -32.29 9.91
C GLU A 372 7.06 -33.14 10.78
N GLN A 373 7.68 -32.52 11.77
CA GLN A 373 8.41 -33.14 12.86
C GLN A 373 7.85 -32.62 14.19
N VAL A 374 7.10 -33.45 14.90
CA VAL A 374 6.67 -33.16 16.28
C VAL A 374 7.89 -33.23 17.20
N LEU A 375 8.14 -32.18 17.97
CA LEU A 375 9.26 -32.08 18.91
C LEU A 375 8.90 -32.64 20.29
N GLY A 376 7.64 -32.49 20.70
CA GLY A 376 7.10 -32.97 21.98
C GLY A 376 6.25 -31.89 22.66
N SER A 377 5.91 -32.11 23.93
CA SER A 377 5.13 -31.16 24.73
C SER A 377 5.89 -30.70 25.97
N VAL A 378 5.75 -29.42 26.31
CA VAL A 378 6.37 -28.77 27.48
C VAL A 378 5.29 -28.13 28.34
N LEU A 379 5.52 -28.08 29.66
CA LEU A 379 4.62 -27.45 30.61
C LEU A 379 4.96 -25.96 30.78
N THR A 380 3.95 -25.09 30.81
CA THR A 380 4.12 -23.66 31.10
C THR A 380 4.74 -23.41 32.47
N ASP A 381 5.57 -22.37 32.59
CA ASP A 381 6.14 -21.89 33.83
C ASP A 381 5.22 -20.87 34.56
N VAL A 382 5.73 -20.23 35.61
CA VAL A 382 5.00 -19.23 36.42
C VAL A 382 4.70 -17.90 35.71
N TYR A 383 5.18 -17.74 34.48
CA TYR A 383 4.86 -16.62 33.58
C TYR A 383 4.09 -17.08 32.32
N GLY A 384 3.63 -18.34 32.30
CA GLY A 384 2.90 -18.91 31.17
C GLY A 384 3.80 -19.31 30.00
N LEU A 385 5.13 -19.29 30.18
CA LEU A 385 6.11 -19.58 29.12
C LEU A 385 6.32 -21.08 29.00
N ALA A 386 6.22 -21.62 27.78
CA ALA A 386 6.70 -22.95 27.42
C ALA A 386 7.84 -22.81 26.41
N ALA A 387 8.92 -23.59 26.58
CA ALA A 387 10.14 -23.49 25.77
C ALA A 387 10.72 -24.88 25.45
N ILE A 388 11.17 -25.11 24.20
CA ILE A 388 11.79 -26.38 23.78
C ILE A 388 13.03 -26.18 22.88
N ASP A 389 14.09 -26.95 23.14
CA ASP A 389 15.29 -26.97 22.29
C ASP A 389 15.03 -27.67 20.94
N PHE A 390 15.38 -27.00 19.83
CA PHE A 390 15.41 -27.59 18.50
C PHE A 390 16.75 -27.35 17.80
N THR A 391 17.35 -28.40 17.25
CA THR A 391 18.55 -28.32 16.39
C THR A 391 18.14 -28.75 14.97
N PRO A 392 18.04 -27.82 14.00
CA PRO A 392 17.63 -28.14 12.65
C PRO A 392 18.67 -29.00 11.91
N PRO A 393 18.25 -29.99 11.11
CA PRO A 393 19.16 -30.83 10.32
C PRO A 393 19.70 -30.14 9.05
N ASP A 394 18.90 -29.26 8.43
CA ASP A 394 19.15 -28.69 7.10
C ASP A 394 18.98 -27.16 7.11
N ILE A 395 19.43 -26.48 6.05
CA ILE A 395 19.22 -25.04 5.86
C ILE A 395 17.84 -24.74 5.25
N GLY A 396 17.30 -23.56 5.54
CA GLY A 396 16.06 -23.05 4.94
C GLY A 396 15.15 -22.36 5.95
N VAL A 397 13.93 -22.05 5.53
CA VAL A 397 12.87 -21.55 6.42
C VAL A 397 12.04 -22.73 6.94
N TYR A 398 12.01 -22.91 8.25
CA TYR A 398 11.15 -23.87 8.95
C TYR A 398 9.96 -23.12 9.55
N THR A 399 8.73 -23.63 9.40
CA THR A 399 7.59 -23.09 10.14
C THR A 399 7.44 -23.87 11.46
N ILE A 400 7.65 -23.21 12.58
CA ILE A 400 7.30 -23.71 13.92
C ILE A 400 5.78 -23.61 14.09
N GLU A 401 5.17 -24.60 14.73
CA GLU A 401 3.81 -24.52 15.27
C GLU A 401 3.81 -24.86 16.76
N ALA A 402 3.16 -24.04 17.56
CA ALA A 402 2.81 -24.34 18.95
C ALA A 402 1.31 -24.63 19.04
N ARG A 403 0.93 -25.70 19.74
CA ARG A 403 -0.47 -26.17 19.89
C ARG A 403 -0.79 -26.36 21.37
N TYR A 404 -1.79 -25.65 21.88
CA TYR A 404 -2.41 -25.92 23.16
C TYR A 404 -3.77 -26.60 22.94
N ALA A 405 -3.94 -27.79 23.53
CA ALA A 405 -5.18 -28.55 23.44
C ALA A 405 -6.16 -28.14 24.55
N ALA A 406 -7.44 -27.97 24.20
CA ALA A 406 -8.48 -27.57 25.15
C ALA A 406 -8.59 -28.53 26.35
N ASP A 407 -8.51 -27.99 27.56
CA ASP A 407 -8.75 -28.74 28.79
C ASP A 407 -10.22 -28.65 29.20
N VAL A 408 -10.98 -29.70 28.85
CA VAL A 408 -12.42 -29.84 29.15
C VAL A 408 -12.69 -30.05 30.65
N SER A 409 -11.66 -30.28 31.48
CA SER A 409 -11.78 -30.41 32.94
C SER A 409 -11.47 -29.13 33.71
N GLU A 410 -10.56 -28.32 33.20
CA GLU A 410 -10.20 -26.99 33.75
C GLU A 410 -10.97 -25.83 33.08
N GLN A 411 -11.79 -26.14 32.05
CA GLN A 411 -12.53 -25.17 31.23
C GLN A 411 -11.60 -24.20 30.50
N GLU A 412 -10.76 -24.71 29.59
CA GLU A 412 -9.78 -23.89 28.84
C GLU A 412 -9.81 -24.21 27.35
N ALA A 413 -9.71 -23.17 26.50
CA ALA A 413 -9.86 -23.29 25.05
C ALA A 413 -8.63 -23.95 24.39
N ALA A 414 -8.76 -24.31 23.12
CA ALA A 414 -7.61 -24.68 22.30
C ALA A 414 -7.03 -23.43 21.62
N ALA A 415 -5.71 -23.37 21.51
CA ALA A 415 -5.01 -22.34 20.76
C ALA A 415 -3.93 -22.97 19.88
N SER A 416 -3.61 -22.34 18.75
CA SER A 416 -2.39 -22.62 18.02
C SER A 416 -1.80 -21.34 17.44
N ALA A 417 -0.48 -21.33 17.31
CA ALA A 417 0.28 -20.24 16.72
C ALA A 417 1.39 -20.80 15.84
N THR A 418 1.83 -20.03 14.85
CA THR A 418 2.98 -20.36 14.01
C THR A 418 3.99 -19.22 13.99
N ALA A 419 5.26 -19.57 13.76
CA ALA A 419 6.36 -18.64 13.56
C ALA A 419 7.39 -19.24 12.59
N ASP A 420 8.17 -18.42 11.90
CA ASP A 420 9.23 -18.90 11.01
C ASP A 420 10.60 -18.90 11.72
N LEU A 421 11.26 -20.04 11.71
CA LEU A 421 12.65 -20.24 12.09
C LEU A 421 13.52 -20.22 10.82
N ILE A 422 14.35 -19.20 10.65
CA ILE A 422 15.30 -19.13 9.53
C ILE A 422 16.60 -19.84 9.93
N VAL A 423 16.96 -20.88 9.19
CA VAL A 423 18.18 -21.66 9.39
C VAL A 423 19.16 -21.33 8.26
N ALA A 424 20.11 -20.46 8.58
CA ALA A 424 21.15 -20.04 7.65
C ALA A 424 22.27 -21.08 7.52
N SER A 425 23.04 -20.98 6.43
CA SER A 425 24.29 -21.71 6.28
C SER A 425 25.29 -21.34 7.39
N ALA A 426 25.96 -22.36 7.95
CA ALA A 426 27.05 -22.13 8.90
C ALA A 426 28.25 -21.48 8.18
N TRP A 427 28.82 -20.43 8.77
CA TRP A 427 29.95 -19.75 8.16
C TRP A 427 31.17 -20.66 8.05
N THR A 428 31.83 -20.60 6.89
CA THR A 428 33.03 -21.39 6.57
C THR A 428 34.09 -20.57 5.82
N THR A 429 33.84 -19.27 5.65
CA THR A 429 34.61 -18.33 4.82
C THR A 429 34.73 -16.98 5.51
N ALA A 430 35.72 -16.19 5.07
CA ALA A 430 35.82 -14.78 5.42
C ALA A 430 34.59 -13.97 4.92
N PRO A 431 34.35 -12.75 5.42
CA PRO A 431 33.19 -11.96 5.04
C PRO A 431 33.17 -11.61 3.55
N ALA A 432 31.97 -11.52 2.98
CA ALA A 432 31.75 -11.02 1.63
C ALA A 432 31.16 -9.61 1.72
N LEU A 433 31.77 -8.63 1.07
CA LEU A 433 31.32 -7.23 1.10
C LEU A 433 30.50 -6.92 -0.15
N LEU A 434 29.35 -6.28 0.04
CA LEU A 434 28.42 -5.87 -1.01
C LEU A 434 28.51 -4.36 -1.29
N ARG A 435 28.47 -3.54 -0.24
CA ARG A 435 28.43 -2.06 -0.32
C ARG A 435 28.99 -1.43 0.95
N VAL A 436 29.37 -0.16 0.87
CA VAL A 436 29.56 0.73 2.04
C VAL A 436 28.73 2.01 1.84
N SER A 437 28.40 2.72 2.92
CA SER A 437 27.88 4.10 2.86
C SER A 437 28.75 4.98 1.95
N ASP A 438 28.09 5.87 1.22
CA ASP A 438 28.74 6.89 0.40
C ASP A 438 29.16 8.10 1.26
N ALA A 439 30.11 8.90 0.78
CA ALA A 439 30.53 10.21 1.32
C ALA A 439 30.88 10.31 2.82
N VAL A 440 31.51 9.28 3.39
CA VAL A 440 31.87 9.23 4.82
C VAL A 440 33.05 10.16 5.12
N SER A 441 32.81 11.20 5.92
CA SER A 441 33.87 12.08 6.45
C SER A 441 34.61 11.44 7.65
N PRO A 442 35.89 11.78 7.88
CA PRO A 442 36.61 11.37 9.09
C PRO A 442 35.86 11.73 10.38
N GLY A 443 35.65 10.75 11.26
CA GLY A 443 34.88 10.87 12.49
C GLY A 443 33.41 10.45 12.40
N LYS A 444 32.85 10.24 11.19
CA LYS A 444 31.42 9.90 10.97
C LYS A 444 31.16 8.40 10.87
N LEU A 445 29.89 8.03 10.97
CA LEU A 445 29.43 6.64 10.86
C LEU A 445 29.27 6.19 9.40
N MET A 446 29.62 4.93 9.16
CA MET A 446 29.40 4.21 7.90
C MET A 446 28.80 2.83 8.18
N THR A 447 27.83 2.42 7.37
CA THR A 447 27.44 1.00 7.30
C THR A 447 28.25 0.32 6.20
N ILE A 448 28.82 -0.85 6.51
CA ILE A 448 29.36 -1.82 5.55
C ILE A 448 28.34 -2.95 5.45
N TYR A 449 27.84 -3.22 4.25
CA TYR A 449 26.81 -4.23 3.95
C TYR A 449 27.45 -5.46 3.29
N GLY A 450 26.90 -6.65 3.53
CA GLY A 450 27.51 -7.90 3.07
C GLY A 450 26.92 -9.16 3.71
N ASP A 451 27.77 -10.16 3.94
CA ASP A 451 27.47 -11.40 4.66
C ASP A 451 28.72 -11.88 5.42
N GLY A 452 28.52 -12.54 6.56
CA GLY A 452 29.59 -13.18 7.33
C GLY A 452 30.22 -12.33 8.44
N PHE A 453 29.56 -11.25 8.87
CA PHE A 453 30.03 -10.40 9.98
C PHE A 453 29.66 -10.96 11.35
N ASP A 454 30.60 -10.94 12.30
CA ASP A 454 30.44 -11.58 13.62
C ASP A 454 31.06 -10.76 14.77
N GLY A 455 30.85 -11.20 16.01
CA GLY A 455 31.43 -10.56 17.20
C GLY A 455 32.97 -10.62 17.32
N ALA A 456 33.66 -11.22 16.34
CA ALA A 456 35.10 -11.21 16.16
C ALA A 456 35.54 -10.45 14.89
N SER A 457 34.62 -9.75 14.21
CA SER A 457 34.94 -8.87 13.09
C SER A 457 35.75 -7.66 13.53
N GLY A 458 36.64 -7.21 12.63
CA GLY A 458 37.39 -5.97 12.71
C GLY A 458 37.40 -5.29 11.34
N VAL A 459 37.38 -3.95 11.32
CA VAL A 459 37.30 -3.15 10.09
C VAL A 459 38.61 -2.39 9.90
N MET A 460 39.26 -2.60 8.76
CA MET A 460 40.53 -1.96 8.40
C MET A 460 40.38 -1.14 7.13
N LEU A 461 40.93 0.08 7.14
CA LEU A 461 40.96 0.99 5.99
C LEU A 461 42.40 1.27 5.57
N SER A 462 42.66 1.37 4.26
CA SER A 462 43.94 1.82 3.72
C SER A 462 43.76 2.64 2.45
N ALA A 463 44.85 3.22 1.95
CA ALA A 463 44.88 3.81 0.61
C ALA A 463 44.41 2.80 -0.46
N PRO A 464 43.67 3.26 -1.48
CA PRO A 464 43.05 2.40 -2.50
C PRO A 464 44.05 1.75 -3.48
N ASP A 465 45.36 2.01 -3.36
CA ASP A 465 46.41 1.38 -4.16
C ASP A 465 46.57 -0.14 -3.92
N HIS A 466 45.90 -0.71 -2.91
CA HIS A 466 46.11 -2.07 -2.40
C HIS A 466 44.95 -3.07 -2.66
N LEU A 467 43.98 -2.75 -3.54
CA LEU A 467 42.75 -3.56 -3.70
C LEU A 467 42.95 -5.02 -4.16
N ASP A 468 44.08 -5.35 -4.78
CA ASP A 468 44.43 -6.74 -5.14
C ASP A 468 44.93 -7.57 -3.94
N GLU A 469 45.19 -6.95 -2.78
CA GLU A 469 45.69 -7.64 -1.58
C GLU A 469 44.54 -8.19 -0.72
N LEU A 470 44.58 -9.49 -0.42
CA LEU A 470 43.60 -10.16 0.47
C LEU A 470 43.79 -9.83 1.96
N PHE A 471 44.85 -9.13 2.33
CA PHE A 471 45.13 -8.72 3.71
C PHE A 471 45.26 -7.20 3.76
N PRO A 472 44.77 -6.52 4.80
CA PRO A 472 45.00 -5.09 4.97
C PRO A 472 46.52 -4.82 5.10
N PRO A 473 47.06 -3.83 4.35
CA PRO A 473 48.50 -3.61 4.24
C PRO A 473 49.12 -3.04 5.52
N SER A 474 50.45 -3.12 5.62
CA SER A 474 51.21 -2.63 6.78
C SER A 474 51.10 -1.10 6.93
N GLY A 475 50.18 -0.65 7.79
CA GLY A 475 49.85 0.76 7.98
C GLY A 475 48.38 1.10 7.79
N ALA A 476 47.52 0.12 7.47
CA ALA A 476 46.07 0.27 7.53
C ALA A 476 45.61 0.76 8.91
N ILE A 477 44.55 1.56 8.92
CA ILE A 477 43.92 2.12 10.13
C ILE A 477 42.67 1.33 10.49
N GLU A 478 42.51 1.03 11.78
CA GLU A 478 41.34 0.36 12.33
C GLU A 478 40.19 1.36 12.49
N ALA A 479 38.99 1.03 12.00
CA ALA A 479 37.77 1.75 12.35
C ALA A 479 37.10 1.10 13.56
N GLN A 480 36.58 1.93 14.46
CA GLN A 480 35.84 1.46 15.62
C GLN A 480 34.50 0.90 15.15
N ILE A 481 34.26 -0.40 15.38
CA ILE A 481 32.91 -0.96 15.22
C ILE A 481 32.00 -0.37 16.31
N VAL A 482 30.82 0.06 15.89
CA VAL A 482 29.76 0.66 16.73
C VAL A 482 28.59 -0.31 16.86
N GLN A 483 28.21 -0.99 15.78
CA GLN A 483 27.18 -2.04 15.77
C GLN A 483 27.54 -3.16 14.80
N ILE A 484 27.11 -4.39 15.10
CA ILE A 484 27.13 -5.54 14.18
C ILE A 484 25.70 -6.10 14.14
N ASP A 485 25.22 -6.42 12.95
CA ASP A 485 23.95 -7.15 12.77
C ASP A 485 24.05 -8.56 13.38
N PRO A 486 23.17 -8.98 14.31
CA PRO A 486 23.16 -10.35 14.83
C PRO A 486 23.01 -11.43 13.74
N GLU A 487 22.34 -11.08 12.64
CA GLU A 487 22.19 -11.95 11.47
C GLU A 487 23.41 -11.92 10.52
N GLY A 488 24.31 -10.95 10.68
CA GLY A 488 25.56 -10.80 9.93
C GLY A 488 25.46 -10.13 8.56
N ASN A 489 24.38 -9.39 8.25
CA ASN A 489 24.22 -8.71 6.94
C ASN A 489 24.88 -7.32 6.88
N TYR A 490 25.22 -6.70 8.02
CA TYR A 490 25.95 -5.42 8.07
C TYR A 490 26.81 -5.21 9.34
N VAL A 491 27.73 -4.24 9.25
CA VAL A 491 28.48 -3.64 10.37
C VAL A 491 28.37 -2.12 10.27
N VAL A 492 28.02 -1.44 11.36
CA VAL A 492 28.19 0.01 11.48
C VAL A 492 29.51 0.29 12.19
N ALA A 493 30.35 1.12 11.57
CA ALA A 493 31.64 1.52 12.13
C ALA A 493 31.86 3.04 12.01
N ARG A 494 32.66 3.61 12.91
CA ARG A 494 33.04 5.02 12.90
C ARG A 494 34.41 5.18 12.25
N MET A 495 34.50 5.99 11.19
CA MET A 495 35.76 6.32 10.54
C MET A 495 36.64 7.11 11.53
N PRO A 496 37.94 6.79 11.72
CA PRO A 496 38.77 7.50 12.70
C PRO A 496 38.86 9.00 12.42
N ALA A 497 38.58 9.84 13.42
CA ALA A 497 38.65 11.31 13.30
C ALA A 497 40.07 11.84 13.02
N SER A 498 41.11 11.00 13.19
CA SER A 498 42.50 11.29 12.81
C SER A 498 42.88 10.83 11.40
N ALA A 499 41.96 10.22 10.65
CA ALA A 499 42.17 9.86 9.25
C ALA A 499 42.20 11.11 8.35
N ALA A 500 42.83 10.99 7.17
CA ALA A 500 42.67 11.99 6.13
C ALA A 500 41.31 11.82 5.43
N ALA A 501 40.70 12.92 4.98
CA ALA A 501 39.55 12.86 4.09
C ALA A 501 39.99 12.39 2.69
N GLY A 502 39.39 11.32 2.18
CA GLY A 502 39.80 10.70 0.91
C GLY A 502 39.05 9.42 0.56
N THR A 503 39.43 8.85 -0.58
CA THR A 503 39.10 7.49 -1.03
C THR A 503 39.86 6.45 -0.19
N TYR A 504 39.24 5.34 0.20
CA TYR A 504 39.87 4.24 0.94
C TYR A 504 39.45 2.87 0.40
N GLY A 505 40.34 1.87 0.49
CA GLY A 505 39.93 0.47 0.48
C GLY A 505 39.53 0.01 1.88
N ILE A 506 38.47 -0.80 2.00
CA ILE A 506 37.98 -1.39 3.26
C ILE A 506 38.15 -2.90 3.21
N TRP A 507 38.73 -3.49 4.25
CA TRP A 507 38.72 -4.93 4.55
C TRP A 507 37.95 -5.18 5.85
N VAL A 508 37.19 -6.27 5.93
CA VAL A 508 36.54 -6.73 7.17
C VAL A 508 36.96 -8.17 7.46
N SER A 509 37.26 -8.48 8.72
CA SER A 509 37.59 -9.85 9.16
C SER A 509 36.40 -10.60 9.77
N ASN A 510 36.55 -11.90 9.92
CA ASN A 510 35.85 -12.74 10.91
C ASN A 510 36.80 -13.87 11.35
N GLY A 511 36.30 -14.88 12.07
CA GLY A 511 37.11 -16.04 12.50
C GLY A 511 37.79 -16.87 11.39
N TYR A 512 37.42 -16.69 10.11
CA TYR A 512 37.90 -17.47 8.97
C TYR A 512 38.89 -16.70 8.07
N GLY A 513 38.99 -15.38 8.19
CA GLY A 513 39.94 -14.57 7.42
C GLY A 513 39.48 -13.14 7.17
N TRP A 514 40.09 -12.50 6.17
CA TRP A 514 39.74 -11.16 5.68
C TRP A 514 38.94 -11.23 4.38
N SER A 515 38.01 -10.29 4.21
CA SER A 515 37.25 -10.10 2.99
C SER A 515 38.14 -9.69 1.80
N ARG A 516 37.61 -9.81 0.58
CA ARG A 516 38.09 -8.98 -0.53
C ARG A 516 37.71 -7.52 -0.24
N PRO A 517 38.55 -6.53 -0.61
CA PRO A 517 38.25 -5.14 -0.27
C PRO A 517 37.27 -4.48 -1.23
N ILE A 518 36.52 -3.50 -0.72
CA ILE A 518 35.70 -2.58 -1.51
C ILE A 518 36.13 -1.13 -1.29
N LEU A 519 35.70 -0.23 -2.18
CA LEU A 519 36.06 1.18 -2.16
C LEU A 519 35.04 2.04 -1.40
N LEU A 520 35.52 2.70 -0.34
CA LEU A 520 34.86 3.82 0.32
C LEU A 520 35.20 5.14 -0.39
N ASN A 521 34.22 6.04 -0.50
CA ASN A 521 34.35 7.40 -1.06
C ASN A 521 34.87 7.50 -2.50
N ALA A 522 35.08 6.40 -3.21
CA ALA A 522 35.42 6.45 -4.64
C ALA A 522 34.23 6.96 -5.46
N ALA A 523 34.52 7.68 -6.55
CA ALA A 523 33.50 8.12 -7.49
C ALA A 523 32.63 6.94 -7.97
N ARG A 524 31.31 7.10 -7.88
CA ARG A 524 30.31 6.18 -8.44
C ARG A 524 29.53 6.92 -9.54
N PRO A 525 30.10 7.09 -10.74
CA PRO A 525 29.34 7.63 -11.85
C PRO A 525 28.32 6.57 -12.29
N GLN A 526 27.04 6.91 -12.29
CA GLN A 526 25.95 5.96 -12.49
C GLN A 526 25.51 5.95 -13.95
N TRP A 527 25.09 7.10 -14.48
CA TRP A 527 24.58 7.25 -15.83
C TRP A 527 24.93 8.62 -16.44
N ILE A 528 24.81 8.73 -17.77
CA ILE A 528 24.98 9.99 -18.53
C ILE A 528 23.64 10.54 -19.03
N SER A 529 23.50 11.86 -19.02
CA SER A 529 22.26 12.57 -19.42
C SER A 529 21.97 12.52 -20.92
N GLU A 530 22.94 12.10 -21.73
CA GLU A 530 22.86 12.07 -23.19
C GLU A 530 23.94 11.12 -23.73
N ASN A 531 23.61 10.22 -24.66
CA ASN A 531 24.54 9.22 -25.22
C ASN A 531 25.06 9.56 -26.62
N ILE A 532 24.60 10.64 -27.25
CA ILE A 532 25.15 11.14 -28.53
C ILE A 532 25.64 12.58 -28.34
N ALA A 533 26.94 12.81 -28.54
CA ALA A 533 27.56 14.12 -28.36
C ALA A 533 28.58 14.45 -29.46
N ALA A 534 28.98 15.71 -29.55
CA ALA A 534 29.97 16.19 -30.49
C ALA A 534 30.94 17.17 -29.84
N ALA A 535 32.09 17.38 -30.49
CA ALA A 535 33.18 18.20 -29.96
C ALA A 535 32.72 19.63 -29.57
N GLY A 536 32.95 20.00 -28.31
CA GLY A 536 32.52 21.28 -27.74
C GLY A 536 31.16 21.28 -27.04
N LEU A 537 30.30 20.27 -27.26
CA LEU A 537 29.10 20.07 -26.44
C LEU A 537 29.46 19.63 -25.01
N THR A 538 28.49 19.71 -24.11
CA THR A 538 28.65 19.37 -22.69
C THR A 538 27.71 18.22 -22.34
N VAL A 539 28.22 17.18 -21.68
CA VAL A 539 27.44 16.03 -21.20
C VAL A 539 27.50 16.00 -19.67
N THR A 540 26.40 15.62 -19.03
CA THR A 540 26.34 15.43 -17.57
C THR A 540 26.48 13.94 -17.24
N VAL A 541 27.36 13.61 -16.30
CA VAL A 541 27.36 12.33 -15.57
C VAL A 541 26.63 12.55 -14.26
N VAL A 542 25.71 11.65 -13.88
CA VAL A 542 25.03 11.62 -12.57
C VAL A 542 25.58 10.47 -11.74
N GLY A 543 25.57 10.56 -10.40
CA GLY A 543 26.13 9.50 -9.54
C GLY A 543 26.20 9.81 -8.04
N ARG A 544 27.20 9.22 -7.36
CA ARG A 544 27.57 9.45 -5.94
C ARG A 544 29.07 9.75 -5.80
N ASN A 545 29.47 10.42 -4.72
CA ASN A 545 30.86 10.75 -4.39
C ASN A 545 31.60 11.54 -5.48
N LEU A 546 30.90 12.22 -6.40
CA LEU A 546 31.54 12.82 -7.58
C LEU A 546 32.34 14.09 -7.27
N ASP A 547 32.15 14.65 -6.07
CA ASP A 547 32.91 15.78 -5.54
C ASP A 547 33.59 15.41 -4.22
N GLY A 548 34.93 15.44 -4.20
CA GLY A 548 35.70 15.13 -3.00
C GLY A 548 35.37 16.01 -1.79
N SER A 549 34.79 17.21 -1.98
CA SER A 549 34.39 18.05 -0.83
C SER A 549 33.16 17.57 -0.07
N GLU A 550 32.37 16.63 -0.62
CA GLU A 550 31.23 15.98 0.08
C GLU A 550 31.70 15.32 1.39
N PHE A 551 32.84 14.61 1.33
CA PHE A 551 33.48 13.94 2.47
C PHE A 551 34.70 14.70 3.02
N GLY A 552 34.73 16.02 2.87
CA GLY A 552 35.78 16.91 3.41
C GLY A 552 37.14 16.85 2.71
N SER A 553 37.26 16.14 1.58
CA SER A 553 38.49 16.07 0.78
C SER A 553 38.57 17.22 -0.24
N ARG A 554 39.64 17.23 -1.05
CA ARG A 554 39.83 18.25 -2.08
C ARG A 554 39.07 17.88 -3.35
N LYS A 555 38.12 18.73 -3.76
CA LYS A 555 37.52 18.80 -5.11
C LYS A 555 38.61 18.71 -6.20
N HIS A 556 38.76 17.54 -6.81
CA HIS A 556 39.78 17.24 -7.83
C HIS A 556 39.23 16.35 -8.97
N THR A 557 37.92 16.43 -9.20
CA THR A 557 37.20 15.58 -10.14
C THR A 557 37.72 15.70 -11.57
N ALA A 558 37.90 14.56 -12.23
CA ALA A 558 38.37 14.43 -13.60
C ALA A 558 37.56 13.37 -14.37
N VAL A 559 37.40 13.59 -15.67
CA VAL A 559 36.68 12.69 -16.59
C VAL A 559 37.61 12.32 -17.75
N LYS A 560 37.59 11.05 -18.16
CA LYS A 560 38.23 10.56 -19.39
C LYS A 560 37.20 9.78 -20.23
N LEU A 561 37.34 9.86 -21.54
CA LEU A 561 36.65 9.00 -22.50
C LEU A 561 37.62 7.88 -22.89
N VAL A 562 37.18 6.62 -22.89
CA VAL A 562 38.03 5.44 -23.14
C VAL A 562 37.50 4.69 -24.36
N SER A 563 38.38 4.28 -25.27
CA SER A 563 38.02 3.45 -26.42
C SER A 563 39.15 2.43 -26.68
N GLY A 564 38.90 1.18 -26.32
CA GLY A 564 39.92 0.13 -26.29
C GLY A 564 41.06 0.49 -25.33
N ALA A 565 42.29 0.57 -25.85
CA ALA A 565 43.47 0.94 -25.07
C ALA A 565 43.74 2.47 -25.01
N GLU A 566 43.04 3.27 -25.81
CA GLU A 566 43.24 4.73 -25.86
C GLU A 566 42.32 5.44 -24.87
N SER A 567 42.79 6.56 -24.31
CA SER A 567 41.97 7.40 -23.43
C SER A 567 42.22 8.89 -23.60
N TYR A 568 41.14 9.66 -23.49
CA TYR A 568 41.07 11.06 -23.90
C TYR A 568 40.50 11.90 -22.74
N PRO A 569 41.30 12.76 -22.07
CA PRO A 569 40.83 13.54 -20.94
C PRO A 569 39.83 14.61 -21.39
N ALA A 570 38.66 14.63 -20.75
CA ALA A 570 37.60 15.60 -21.00
C ALA A 570 37.67 16.77 -20.01
N ASN A 571 37.18 17.95 -20.42
CA ASN A 571 37.30 19.16 -19.62
C ASN A 571 36.07 19.34 -18.71
N VAL A 572 36.19 19.02 -17.43
CA VAL A 572 35.16 19.32 -16.41
C VAL A 572 34.84 20.82 -16.38
N ILE A 573 33.54 21.14 -16.42
CA ILE A 573 32.99 22.50 -16.45
C ILE A 573 32.35 22.85 -15.09
N ARG A 574 31.56 21.93 -14.55
CA ARG A 574 30.85 22.06 -13.27
C ARG A 574 30.81 20.69 -12.61
N VAL A 575 30.96 20.66 -11.29
CA VAL A 575 30.79 19.44 -10.49
C VAL A 575 30.18 19.79 -9.12
N ASN A 576 29.25 18.95 -8.70
CA ASN A 576 28.70 18.84 -7.35
C ASN A 576 28.73 17.35 -6.93
N PRO A 577 28.41 16.99 -5.67
CA PRO A 577 28.42 15.60 -5.17
C PRO A 577 27.79 14.53 -6.08
N PHE A 578 26.73 14.89 -6.80
CA PHE A 578 25.89 13.95 -7.55
C PHE A 578 25.91 14.17 -9.06
N ALA A 579 26.57 15.20 -9.57
CA ALA A 579 26.67 15.46 -11.01
C ALA A 579 27.97 16.13 -11.46
N VAL A 580 28.52 15.67 -12.60
CA VAL A 580 29.71 16.20 -13.29
C VAL A 580 29.36 16.57 -14.73
N GLU A 581 29.45 17.83 -15.06
CA GLU A 581 29.33 18.32 -16.43
C GLU A 581 30.71 18.46 -17.06
N PHE A 582 30.96 17.75 -18.16
CA PHE A 582 32.22 17.82 -18.90
C PHE A 582 31.99 18.23 -20.35
N ARG A 583 32.93 19.00 -20.90
CA ARG A 583 32.93 19.40 -22.31
C ARG A 583 33.82 18.46 -23.13
N LEU A 584 33.28 17.97 -24.24
CA LEU A 584 34.01 17.12 -25.17
C LEU A 584 35.18 17.90 -25.80
N PRO A 585 36.41 17.34 -25.81
CA PRO A 585 37.56 17.90 -26.52
C PRO A 585 37.30 18.20 -28.01
N PRO A 586 38.09 19.09 -28.64
CA PRO A 586 38.01 19.37 -30.08
C PRO A 586 38.38 18.12 -30.93
N PRO A 587 37.97 18.02 -32.20
CA PRO A 587 38.21 16.83 -33.03
C PRO A 587 39.69 16.51 -33.28
N SER A 588 40.58 17.49 -33.07
CA SER A 588 42.05 17.30 -33.09
C SER A 588 42.61 16.61 -31.84
N LYS A 589 41.75 16.27 -30.87
CA LYS A 589 42.07 15.59 -29.61
C LYS A 589 41.13 14.44 -29.25
N LEU A 590 40.01 14.29 -29.95
CA LEU A 590 39.03 13.23 -29.75
C LEU A 590 38.52 12.78 -31.13
N PRO A 591 38.87 11.56 -31.59
CA PRO A 591 38.31 10.97 -32.80
C PRO A 591 36.80 10.76 -32.72
N LEU A 592 36.15 10.56 -33.87
CA LEU A 592 34.76 10.06 -33.91
C LEU A 592 34.73 8.57 -33.57
N GLY A 593 33.70 8.11 -32.88
CA GLY A 593 33.55 6.72 -32.43
C GLY A 593 32.81 6.60 -31.11
N GLU A 594 32.77 5.38 -30.57
CA GLU A 594 32.13 5.06 -29.29
C GLU A 594 33.15 5.04 -28.15
N TYR A 595 32.72 5.51 -26.98
CA TYR A 595 33.56 5.66 -25.80
C TYR A 595 32.84 5.26 -24.51
N GLU A 596 33.55 4.59 -23.62
CA GLU A 596 33.16 4.49 -22.21
C GLU A 596 33.46 5.82 -21.50
N VAL A 597 32.58 6.27 -20.61
CA VAL A 597 32.79 7.46 -19.78
C VAL A 597 33.31 7.03 -18.40
N TRP A 598 34.50 7.48 -18.03
CA TRP A 598 35.13 7.15 -16.75
C TRP A 598 35.39 8.41 -15.91
N VAL A 599 35.09 8.35 -14.61
CA VAL A 599 35.20 9.47 -13.67
C VAL A 599 36.04 9.11 -12.45
N ALA A 600 36.90 10.03 -12.02
CA ALA A 600 37.58 10.01 -10.72
C ALA A 600 37.26 11.30 -9.96
N ASN A 601 37.05 11.24 -8.64
CA ASN A 601 36.81 12.41 -7.80
C ASN A 601 38.10 13.00 -7.20
N ASP A 602 39.11 12.15 -7.02
CA ASP A 602 40.49 12.49 -6.65
C ASP A 602 41.45 12.67 -7.85
N GLY A 603 40.96 12.44 -9.08
CA GLY A 603 41.71 12.53 -10.32
C GLY A 603 42.63 11.34 -10.64
N ILE A 604 42.63 10.30 -9.79
CA ILE A 604 43.50 9.12 -9.88
C ILE A 604 42.66 7.84 -10.06
N HIS A 605 41.66 7.62 -9.20
CA HIS A 605 40.90 6.37 -9.15
C HIS A 605 39.65 6.44 -10.04
N TYR A 606 39.87 6.31 -11.35
CA TYR A 606 38.79 6.35 -12.34
C TYR A 606 37.97 5.06 -12.31
N ARG A 607 36.64 5.19 -12.28
CA ARG A 607 35.67 4.11 -12.50
C ARG A 607 34.79 4.40 -13.74
N PRO A 608 34.38 3.37 -14.49
CA PRO A 608 33.36 3.49 -15.55
C PRO A 608 31.96 3.72 -14.94
N LEU A 609 30.97 3.98 -15.79
CA LEU A 609 29.55 4.06 -15.43
C LEU A 609 29.06 2.76 -14.76
N GLU A 610 28.07 2.87 -13.86
CA GLU A 610 27.41 1.71 -13.24
C GLU A 610 26.25 1.14 -14.10
N GLU A 611 25.62 1.95 -14.95
CA GLU A 611 24.76 1.47 -16.04
C GLU A 611 25.57 1.31 -17.35
N GLU A 612 25.25 0.30 -18.16
CA GLU A 612 25.95 -0.02 -19.41
C GLU A 612 25.61 0.98 -20.55
N GLN A 613 26.20 2.18 -20.49
CA GLN A 613 26.07 3.22 -21.51
C GLN A 613 27.42 3.52 -22.19
N THR A 614 27.40 3.61 -23.52
CA THR A 614 28.46 4.24 -24.31
C THR A 614 28.10 5.67 -24.70
N LEU A 615 29.11 6.50 -24.93
CA LEU A 615 28.98 7.83 -25.51
C LEU A 615 29.47 7.83 -26.95
N THR A 616 28.54 8.02 -27.90
CA THR A 616 28.84 8.09 -29.33
C THR A 616 29.23 9.51 -29.70
N VAL A 617 30.47 9.68 -30.16
CA VAL A 617 31.04 10.97 -30.57
C VAL A 617 30.89 11.14 -32.08
N VAL A 618 29.97 12.01 -32.47
CA VAL A 618 29.65 12.31 -33.87
C VAL A 618 30.31 13.59 -34.39
N ALA A 619 30.30 13.76 -35.71
CA ALA A 619 30.74 15.01 -36.33
C ALA A 619 29.85 16.18 -35.86
N LYS A 620 30.44 17.37 -35.71
CA LYS A 620 29.65 18.57 -35.43
C LYS A 620 28.95 19.06 -36.70
N GLY A 621 27.62 19.12 -36.67
CA GLY A 621 26.77 19.86 -37.61
C GLY A 621 26.26 21.18 -37.03
N ASP A 622 25.10 21.62 -37.52
CA ASP A 622 24.49 22.91 -37.22
C ASP A 622 23.34 22.81 -36.21
N ASP A 623 23.33 23.72 -35.23
CA ASP A 623 22.31 23.86 -34.19
C ASP A 623 21.87 25.34 -34.14
N PRO A 624 20.92 25.75 -35.00
CA PRO A 624 20.46 27.14 -35.09
C PRO A 624 19.51 27.55 -33.94
N LEU A 625 19.10 26.61 -33.10
CA LEU A 625 18.21 26.83 -31.96
C LEU A 625 18.95 26.86 -30.61
N GLY A 626 20.18 26.35 -30.55
CA GLY A 626 20.93 26.19 -29.31
C GLY A 626 20.37 25.08 -28.43
N LEU A 627 19.93 23.97 -29.03
CA LEU A 627 19.49 22.76 -28.32
C LEU A 627 20.63 22.14 -27.51
N SER A 628 21.89 22.35 -27.93
CA SER A 628 23.12 21.92 -27.23
C SER A 628 23.32 20.40 -27.13
N VAL A 629 22.59 19.64 -27.95
CA VAL A 629 22.62 18.18 -28.12
C VAL A 629 23.09 17.83 -29.54
N ALA A 630 23.73 16.68 -29.76
CA ALA A 630 24.28 16.36 -31.07
C ALA A 630 23.23 15.87 -32.09
N TRP A 631 22.13 15.26 -31.64
CA TRP A 631 21.02 14.88 -32.50
C TRP A 631 20.25 16.08 -33.09
N ALA A 632 20.54 17.31 -32.63
CA ALA A 632 20.09 18.53 -33.31
C ALA A 632 20.61 18.65 -34.75
N TYR A 633 21.71 17.95 -35.10
CA TYR A 633 22.31 17.99 -36.44
C TYR A 633 21.57 17.13 -37.48
N ASP A 634 20.63 16.29 -37.04
CA ASP A 634 19.90 15.35 -37.92
C ASP A 634 18.73 16.04 -38.64
N PHE A 635 18.28 17.20 -38.17
CA PHE A 635 17.19 17.99 -38.77
C PHE A 635 17.65 18.75 -40.03
N ALA A 636 16.78 18.79 -41.05
CA ALA A 636 17.01 19.48 -42.31
C ALA A 636 16.84 21.03 -42.20
N TRP A 637 17.69 21.69 -41.40
CA TRP A 637 17.58 23.13 -41.09
C TRP A 637 17.60 24.07 -42.31
N ASP A 638 18.29 23.70 -43.40
CA ASP A 638 18.33 24.48 -44.64
C ASP A 638 17.07 24.32 -45.52
N ASN A 639 16.16 23.40 -45.18
CA ASN A 639 14.94 23.09 -45.94
C ASN A 639 13.74 23.86 -45.34
N GLU A 640 13.71 25.18 -45.56
CA GLU A 640 12.72 26.10 -44.98
C GLU A 640 11.48 26.29 -45.88
N PHE A 641 10.29 26.23 -45.28
CA PHE A 641 8.97 26.40 -45.90
C PHE A 641 8.20 27.50 -45.16
N ASP A 642 8.20 28.73 -45.69
CA ASP A 642 7.43 29.84 -45.11
C ASP A 642 5.93 29.66 -45.37
N VAL A 643 5.11 29.65 -44.32
CA VAL A 643 3.65 29.41 -44.43
C VAL A 643 2.92 30.45 -45.29
N THR A 644 3.50 31.62 -45.52
CA THR A 644 2.91 32.66 -46.37
C THR A 644 2.97 32.34 -47.86
N ASP A 645 3.95 31.54 -48.33
CA ASP A 645 3.98 31.02 -49.71
C ASP A 645 2.85 30.00 -49.97
N TYR A 646 2.30 29.41 -48.91
CA TYR A 646 1.15 28.50 -48.93
C TYR A 646 -0.19 29.23 -48.70
N GLY A 647 -0.16 30.54 -48.46
CA GLY A 647 -1.35 31.40 -48.36
C GLY A 647 -1.87 31.64 -46.94
N ALA A 648 -1.10 31.37 -45.89
CA ALA A 648 -1.44 31.76 -44.52
C ALA A 648 -1.19 33.27 -44.31
N ASP A 649 -2.10 33.98 -43.64
CA ASP A 649 -2.00 35.42 -43.37
C ASP A 649 -2.34 35.76 -41.91
N GLY A 650 -1.33 35.61 -41.03
CA GLY A 650 -1.41 35.99 -39.62
C GLY A 650 -1.58 37.50 -39.34
N ALA A 651 -1.97 38.31 -40.34
CA ALA A 651 -2.48 39.67 -40.13
C ALA A 651 -4.01 39.78 -40.22
N ASP A 652 -4.75 38.72 -40.59
CA ASP A 652 -6.22 38.73 -40.68
C ASP A 652 -6.94 37.97 -39.54
N VAL A 653 -8.12 37.38 -39.80
CA VAL A 653 -8.98 36.69 -38.81
C VAL A 653 -9.63 35.41 -39.38
N LEU A 654 -9.14 34.91 -40.52
CA LEU A 654 -9.65 33.70 -41.19
C LEU A 654 -9.12 32.43 -40.50
N ASP A 655 -9.06 31.31 -41.22
CA ASP A 655 -8.55 30.02 -40.74
C ASP A 655 -7.37 29.59 -41.63
N ASP A 656 -6.17 29.60 -41.06
CA ASP A 656 -4.92 29.29 -41.73
C ASP A 656 -4.65 27.77 -41.80
N THR A 657 -5.46 26.93 -41.13
CA THR A 657 -5.20 25.48 -40.96
C THR A 657 -4.79 24.81 -42.27
N SER A 658 -5.53 25.05 -43.35
CA SER A 658 -5.27 24.40 -44.66
C SER A 658 -4.02 24.92 -45.38
N ALA A 659 -3.57 26.15 -45.09
CA ALA A 659 -2.34 26.70 -45.67
C ALA A 659 -1.11 26.20 -44.91
N ILE A 660 -1.18 26.20 -43.57
CA ILE A 660 -0.13 25.69 -42.69
C ILE A 660 0.07 24.19 -42.90
N GLN A 661 -1.02 23.40 -42.99
CA GLN A 661 -0.92 21.98 -43.32
C GLN A 661 -0.26 21.78 -44.70
N GLY A 662 -0.58 22.61 -45.70
CA GLY A 662 0.10 22.57 -47.00
C GLY A 662 1.62 22.78 -46.95
N ALA A 663 2.10 23.60 -46.00
CA ALA A 663 3.53 23.78 -45.76
C ALA A 663 4.15 22.57 -45.03
N ILE A 664 3.44 22.00 -44.05
CA ILE A 664 3.87 20.77 -43.34
C ILE A 664 3.94 19.57 -44.30
N ASP A 665 2.91 19.39 -45.13
CA ASP A 665 2.84 18.34 -46.14
C ASP A 665 3.98 18.47 -47.16
N ALA A 666 4.36 19.70 -47.52
CA ALA A 666 5.47 19.97 -48.42
C ALA A 666 6.84 19.70 -47.79
N ALA A 667 7.03 20.02 -46.51
CA ALA A 667 8.24 19.66 -45.76
C ALA A 667 8.38 18.13 -45.63
N SER A 668 7.29 17.44 -45.31
CA SER A 668 7.28 15.97 -45.23
C SER A 668 7.55 15.31 -46.58
N ALA A 669 6.99 15.85 -47.68
CA ALA A 669 7.25 15.39 -49.04
C ALA A 669 8.66 15.74 -49.57
N ALA A 670 9.48 16.43 -48.78
CA ALA A 670 10.86 16.80 -49.07
C ALA A 670 11.87 16.14 -48.09
N ASP A 671 11.49 15.00 -47.50
CA ASP A 671 12.27 14.24 -46.51
C ASP A 671 12.57 15.02 -45.20
N GLY A 672 11.62 15.88 -44.77
CA GLY A 672 11.70 16.66 -43.54
C GLY A 672 12.11 18.13 -43.77
N GLY A 673 11.97 18.98 -42.74
CA GLY A 673 12.31 20.41 -42.86
C GLY A 673 11.73 21.33 -41.80
N VAL A 674 11.92 22.63 -42.02
CA VAL A 674 11.49 23.71 -41.12
C VAL A 674 10.28 24.41 -41.72
N VAL A 675 9.10 24.26 -41.10
CA VAL A 675 7.94 25.09 -41.42
C VAL A 675 8.06 26.40 -40.65
N TYR A 676 8.36 27.48 -41.36
CA TYR A 676 8.66 28.77 -40.77
C TYR A 676 7.44 29.69 -40.71
N PHE A 677 7.25 30.31 -39.56
CA PHE A 677 6.17 31.23 -39.26
C PHE A 677 6.75 32.63 -38.99
N PRO A 678 6.51 33.60 -39.90
CA PRO A 678 6.74 35.03 -39.65
C PRO A 678 6.05 35.58 -38.39
N ALA A 679 6.21 36.89 -38.16
CA ALA A 679 5.46 37.57 -37.10
C ALA A 679 4.00 37.74 -37.53
N GLY A 680 3.08 37.20 -36.74
CA GLY A 680 1.65 37.13 -37.05
C GLY A 680 0.89 36.31 -36.00
N ASN A 681 -0.43 36.34 -36.09
CA ASN A 681 -1.35 35.52 -35.32
C ASN A 681 -2.15 34.62 -36.27
N TYR A 682 -1.65 33.41 -36.48
CA TYR A 682 -2.26 32.43 -37.37
C TYR A 682 -3.33 31.64 -36.62
N ARG A 683 -4.49 31.43 -37.22
CA ARG A 683 -5.66 30.80 -36.57
C ARG A 683 -5.81 29.38 -37.07
N ILE A 684 -5.82 28.41 -36.16
CA ILE A 684 -5.78 26.97 -36.48
C ILE A 684 -6.83 26.16 -35.72
N SER A 685 -7.22 25.01 -36.26
CA SER A 685 -8.16 24.08 -35.63
C SER A 685 -7.49 22.75 -35.24
N GLN A 686 -6.78 22.10 -36.17
CA GLN A 686 -5.91 20.95 -35.90
C GLN A 686 -4.82 20.86 -36.96
N LEU A 687 -3.59 20.56 -36.55
CA LEU A 687 -2.46 20.30 -37.44
C LEU A 687 -1.95 18.87 -37.24
N GLU A 688 -1.62 18.22 -38.35
CA GLU A 688 -1.01 16.90 -38.41
C GLU A 688 0.50 17.06 -38.66
N LEU A 689 1.31 16.66 -37.68
CA LEU A 689 2.77 16.78 -37.69
C LEU A 689 3.40 15.41 -38.00
N PRO A 690 3.98 15.21 -39.19
CA PRO A 690 4.65 13.97 -39.56
C PRO A 690 6.08 13.90 -38.98
N ALA A 691 6.86 12.92 -39.44
CA ALA A 691 8.28 12.79 -39.10
C ALA A 691 9.14 13.95 -39.67
N ASP A 692 10.20 14.26 -38.94
CA ASP A 692 11.33 15.13 -39.28
C ASP A 692 10.95 16.58 -39.68
N VAL A 693 9.80 17.06 -39.17
CA VAL A 693 9.32 18.44 -39.33
C VAL A 693 9.49 19.26 -38.03
N VAL A 694 9.98 20.48 -38.18
CA VAL A 694 10.06 21.50 -37.11
C VAL A 694 9.11 22.65 -37.41
N LEU A 695 8.24 23.01 -36.45
CA LEU A 695 7.46 24.26 -36.50
C LEU A 695 8.27 25.38 -35.84
N LEU A 696 8.74 26.36 -36.62
CA LEU A 696 9.63 27.42 -36.16
C LEU A 696 9.01 28.81 -36.30
N GLY A 697 8.74 29.46 -35.17
CA GLY A 697 8.35 30.87 -35.17
C GLY A 697 9.53 31.83 -35.23
N ARG A 698 9.24 33.07 -35.64
CA ARG A 698 10.22 34.17 -35.60
C ARG A 698 10.71 34.47 -34.17
N ASN A 699 9.80 34.45 -33.20
CA ASN A 699 10.03 34.48 -31.74
C ASN A 699 8.69 34.38 -31.00
N ARG A 700 8.73 33.82 -29.79
CA ARG A 700 7.58 33.57 -28.90
C ARG A 700 6.67 34.79 -28.70
N ALA A 701 7.23 36.01 -28.69
CA ALA A 701 6.51 37.25 -28.44
C ALA A 701 5.87 37.90 -29.69
N SER A 702 6.08 37.35 -30.91
CA SER A 702 5.50 37.89 -32.15
C SER A 702 4.83 36.87 -33.06
N THR A 703 4.93 35.57 -32.77
CA THR A 703 4.40 34.50 -33.60
C THR A 703 3.46 33.63 -32.76
N TYR A 704 2.17 33.68 -33.10
CA TYR A 704 1.11 33.01 -32.37
C TYR A 704 0.38 32.01 -33.28
N LEU A 705 0.11 30.83 -32.73
CA LEU A 705 -0.86 29.87 -33.26
C LEU A 705 -2.08 29.91 -32.33
N THR A 706 -3.18 30.51 -32.78
CA THR A 706 -4.42 30.63 -32.00
C THR A 706 -5.35 29.45 -32.34
N TYR A 707 -5.60 28.58 -31.36
CA TYR A 707 -6.60 27.53 -31.47
C TYR A 707 -8.02 28.11 -31.51
N VAL A 708 -8.75 27.78 -32.58
CA VAL A 708 -10.15 28.11 -32.81
C VAL A 708 -10.96 26.79 -32.82
N PRO A 709 -11.69 26.45 -31.74
CA PRO A 709 -12.49 25.23 -31.71
C PRO A 709 -13.60 25.26 -32.76
N PRO A 710 -13.86 24.15 -33.51
CA PRO A 710 -14.80 24.12 -34.62
C PRO A 710 -16.20 24.64 -34.27
N ALA A 711 -16.86 25.28 -35.24
CA ALA A 711 -18.11 26.02 -35.00
C ALA A 711 -19.30 25.16 -34.50
N ALA A 712 -19.24 23.84 -34.67
CA ALA A 712 -20.28 22.89 -34.26
C ALA A 712 -19.78 21.82 -33.27
N ALA A 713 -18.55 21.94 -32.74
CA ALA A 713 -17.92 20.89 -31.93
C ALA A 713 -18.70 20.60 -30.64
N THR A 714 -19.03 19.33 -30.44
CA THR A 714 -19.60 18.79 -29.20
C THR A 714 -18.51 18.49 -28.16
N VAL A 715 -18.92 18.32 -26.90
CA VAL A 715 -18.00 17.90 -25.82
C VAL A 715 -17.28 16.59 -26.18
N VAL A 716 -17.97 15.62 -26.78
CA VAL A 716 -17.43 14.29 -27.12
C VAL A 716 -16.39 14.35 -28.25
N GLU A 717 -16.55 15.27 -29.20
CA GLU A 717 -15.54 15.50 -30.25
C GLU A 717 -14.29 16.17 -29.66
N LEU A 718 -14.46 17.11 -28.73
CA LEU A 718 -13.36 17.80 -28.04
C LEU A 718 -12.64 16.89 -27.03
N GLU A 719 -13.34 15.95 -26.38
CA GLU A 719 -12.77 14.86 -25.56
C GLU A 719 -11.83 13.93 -26.35
N ASN A 720 -11.81 14.01 -27.68
CA ASN A 720 -10.91 13.26 -28.57
C ASN A 720 -10.02 14.19 -29.44
N TRP A 721 -9.94 15.49 -29.12
CA TRP A 721 -9.24 16.48 -29.95
C TRP A 721 -7.85 16.83 -29.43
N THR A 722 -6.88 16.80 -30.34
CA THR A 722 -5.48 17.20 -30.11
C THR A 722 -5.14 18.31 -31.11
N VAL A 723 -4.72 19.50 -30.64
CA VAL A 723 -4.54 20.66 -31.54
C VAL A 723 -3.36 20.51 -32.48
N ILE A 724 -2.20 20.05 -32.00
CA ILE A 724 -1.06 19.64 -32.82
C ILE A 724 -0.76 18.18 -32.49
N ARG A 725 -0.97 17.28 -33.45
CA ARG A 725 -0.83 15.83 -33.24
C ARG A 725 0.24 15.24 -34.14
N SER A 726 1.09 14.38 -33.58
CA SER A 726 1.92 13.48 -34.39
C SER A 726 1.06 12.60 -35.30
N THR A 727 1.56 12.32 -36.50
CA THR A 727 1.02 11.31 -37.41
C THR A 727 2.05 10.23 -37.77
N SER A 728 3.20 10.22 -37.11
CA SER A 728 4.26 9.23 -37.31
C SER A 728 4.59 8.48 -36.02
N GLU A 729 4.85 7.17 -36.17
CA GLU A 729 5.42 6.34 -35.11
C GLU A 729 6.96 6.43 -35.08
N GLU A 730 7.59 6.97 -36.12
CA GLU A 730 9.05 7.05 -36.29
C GLU A 730 9.52 8.49 -36.57
N GLY A 731 10.80 8.78 -36.33
CA GLY A 731 11.44 10.05 -36.69
C GLY A 731 11.35 11.16 -35.62
N SER A 732 11.86 12.34 -36.00
CA SER A 732 12.14 13.48 -35.12
C SER A 732 11.06 14.57 -35.21
N GLN A 733 10.80 15.35 -34.15
CA GLN A 733 9.79 16.43 -34.19
C GLN A 733 10.20 17.62 -33.32
N GLY A 734 9.86 18.84 -33.74
CA GLY A 734 10.24 20.05 -33.00
C GLY A 734 9.21 21.18 -33.05
N LEU A 735 9.03 21.89 -31.94
CA LEU A 735 8.38 23.20 -31.92
C LEU A 735 9.29 24.21 -31.22
N ALA A 736 9.48 25.38 -31.84
CA ALA A 736 10.31 26.44 -31.26
C ALA A 736 9.86 27.86 -31.60
N ARG A 737 10.24 28.79 -30.71
CA ARG A 737 10.15 30.26 -30.93
C ARG A 737 8.75 30.75 -31.32
N LEU A 738 7.70 30.10 -30.82
CA LEU A 738 6.28 30.43 -31.08
C LEU A 738 5.43 30.22 -29.83
N THR A 739 4.26 30.85 -29.79
CA THR A 739 3.24 30.67 -28.75
C THR A 739 2.01 29.98 -29.31
N LEU A 740 1.63 28.82 -28.77
CA LEU A 740 0.31 28.21 -28.94
C LEU A 740 -0.64 28.83 -27.90
N THR A 741 -1.78 29.35 -28.34
CA THR A 741 -2.78 30.03 -27.50
C THR A 741 -4.19 29.63 -27.91
N MET A 742 -5.21 30.08 -27.19
CA MET A 742 -6.62 29.84 -27.50
C MET A 742 -7.35 31.17 -27.77
N ASP A 743 -8.32 31.15 -28.70
CA ASP A 743 -9.14 32.32 -29.03
C ASP A 743 -9.98 32.78 -27.83
N SER A 744 -10.08 34.09 -27.58
CA SER A 744 -11.00 34.62 -26.57
C SER A 744 -12.47 34.37 -26.93
N ASP A 745 -12.81 34.28 -28.22
CA ASP A 745 -14.16 33.90 -28.65
C ASP A 745 -14.45 32.39 -28.42
N ALA A 746 -13.47 31.65 -27.90
CA ALA A 746 -13.63 30.29 -27.39
C ALA A 746 -13.84 30.21 -25.87
N ASP A 747 -13.85 31.34 -25.14
CA ASP A 747 -13.99 31.42 -23.66
C ASP A 747 -15.14 30.58 -23.08
N ASP A 748 -16.25 30.42 -23.83
CA ASP A 748 -17.44 29.64 -23.46
C ASP A 748 -17.42 28.17 -23.96
N LYS A 749 -16.57 27.81 -24.93
CA LYS A 749 -16.52 26.44 -25.53
C LYS A 749 -15.62 25.48 -24.72
N PRO A 750 -15.85 24.15 -24.74
CA PRO A 750 -14.98 23.21 -24.03
C PRO A 750 -13.51 23.29 -24.51
N LEU A 751 -12.57 22.98 -23.62
CA LEU A 751 -11.15 22.81 -23.97
C LEU A 751 -10.96 21.55 -24.84
N PRO A 752 -9.96 21.52 -25.74
CA PRO A 752 -9.54 20.29 -26.41
C PRO A 752 -8.91 19.33 -25.39
N ASN A 753 -9.00 18.01 -25.63
CA ASN A 753 -8.37 16.99 -24.80
C ASN A 753 -6.86 17.26 -24.62
N GLN A 754 -6.17 17.61 -25.70
CA GLN A 754 -4.73 17.88 -25.71
C GLN A 754 -4.43 19.11 -26.56
N PHE A 755 -3.43 19.91 -26.15
CA PHE A 755 -2.87 20.93 -27.04
C PHE A 755 -1.78 20.36 -27.96
N LEU A 756 -1.00 19.40 -27.46
CA LEU A 756 0.14 18.82 -28.16
C LEU A 756 0.26 17.32 -27.89
N TRP A 757 0.57 16.56 -28.93
CA TRP A 757 1.01 15.17 -28.86
C TRP A 757 2.21 14.95 -29.79
N LEU A 758 3.36 14.54 -29.24
CA LEU A 758 4.58 14.25 -30.00
C LEU A 758 4.99 12.78 -29.93
N GLY A 759 5.57 12.29 -31.02
CA GLY A 759 6.04 10.91 -31.16
C GLY A 759 4.92 9.88 -31.40
N ASN A 760 5.07 8.70 -30.82
CA ASN A 760 4.24 7.51 -31.06
C ASN A 760 2.76 7.69 -30.67
N SER A 761 1.87 6.86 -31.21
CA SER A 761 0.47 6.80 -30.76
C SER A 761 0.36 6.28 -29.32
N TRP A 762 -0.67 6.73 -28.58
CA TRP A 762 -0.95 6.24 -27.22
C TRP A 762 -1.15 4.73 -27.19
N ASN A 763 -0.31 4.04 -26.40
CA ASN A 763 -0.43 2.61 -26.13
C ASN A 763 -0.61 2.33 -24.63
N PRO A 764 -1.81 1.93 -24.17
CA PRO A 764 -2.07 1.65 -22.75
C PRO A 764 -1.34 0.42 -22.21
N ASP A 765 -0.81 -0.45 -23.07
CA ASP A 765 -0.06 -1.64 -22.66
C ASP A 765 1.43 -1.35 -22.39
N TYR A 766 1.92 -0.14 -22.70
CA TYR A 766 3.31 0.32 -22.55
C TYR A 766 4.35 -0.59 -23.23
N SER A 767 4.08 -1.00 -24.48
CA SER A 767 4.91 -1.99 -25.19
C SER A 767 6.29 -1.47 -25.62
N THR A 768 7.14 -2.40 -26.04
CA THR A 768 8.50 -2.14 -26.53
C THR A 768 8.58 -1.55 -27.93
N ASP A 769 7.48 -1.02 -28.46
CA ASP A 769 7.34 -0.68 -29.89
C ASP A 769 7.45 0.83 -30.16
N GLN A 770 7.65 1.65 -29.13
CA GLN A 770 7.98 3.07 -29.28
C GLN A 770 9.31 3.23 -30.04
N THR A 771 9.28 3.98 -31.15
CA THR A 771 10.39 4.16 -32.11
C THR A 771 10.66 5.62 -32.48
N ALA A 772 9.78 6.58 -32.15
CA ALA A 772 10.05 8.00 -32.32
C ALA A 772 11.17 8.45 -31.36
N GLU A 773 12.06 9.34 -31.80
CA GLU A 773 13.17 9.85 -31.00
C GLU A 773 13.49 11.30 -31.39
N LYS A 774 14.28 12.03 -30.59
CA LYS A 774 14.77 13.39 -30.92
C LYS A 774 13.63 14.41 -31.00
N LEU A 775 12.84 14.49 -29.93
CA LEU A 775 11.66 15.35 -29.84
C LEU A 775 11.98 16.60 -29.01
N PHE A 776 11.61 17.81 -29.45
CA PHE A 776 11.91 19.02 -28.68
C PHE A 776 10.84 20.11 -28.63
N LEU A 777 10.83 20.82 -27.48
CA LEU A 777 10.17 22.11 -27.25
C LEU A 777 11.23 23.13 -26.79
N LYS A 778 11.45 24.20 -27.55
CA LYS A 778 12.54 25.17 -27.30
C LYS A 778 12.10 26.62 -27.49
N ASP A 779 12.18 27.45 -26.45
CA ASP A 779 11.63 28.82 -26.48
C ASP A 779 10.16 28.84 -26.97
N PHE A 780 9.40 27.82 -26.57
CA PHE A 780 7.99 27.64 -26.88
C PHE A 780 7.13 28.26 -25.77
N ALA A 781 5.88 28.60 -26.08
CA ALA A 781 4.85 28.75 -25.06
C ALA A 781 3.55 28.05 -25.42
N LEU A 782 2.86 27.56 -24.39
CA LEU A 782 1.43 27.26 -24.40
C LEU A 782 0.79 28.20 -23.38
N ASP A 783 -0.07 29.12 -23.81
CA ASP A 783 -0.65 30.18 -22.95
C ASP A 783 -2.18 30.26 -23.14
N TYR A 784 -2.93 29.91 -22.10
CA TYR A 784 -4.40 30.05 -22.05
C TYR A 784 -4.87 30.36 -20.61
N ARG A 785 -6.19 30.53 -20.39
CA ARG A 785 -6.71 30.97 -19.08
C ARG A 785 -6.67 29.90 -18.00
N TYR A 786 -6.47 30.37 -16.77
CA TYR A 786 -6.39 29.60 -15.52
C TYR A 786 -7.77 29.19 -14.96
N GLU A 787 -8.81 29.96 -15.26
CA GLU A 787 -10.07 30.00 -14.49
C GLU A 787 -11.04 28.85 -14.80
N ARG A 788 -10.74 27.99 -15.79
CA ARG A 788 -11.70 27.04 -16.35
C ARG A 788 -11.19 25.60 -16.43
N GLY A 789 -11.54 24.83 -15.40
CA GLY A 789 -11.50 23.37 -15.45
C GLY A 789 -12.54 22.75 -16.38
N PRO A 790 -12.45 21.44 -16.62
CA PRO A 790 -13.19 20.77 -17.69
C PRO A 790 -14.62 20.36 -17.33
N TRP A 791 -15.39 20.06 -18.38
CA TRP A 791 -16.69 19.37 -18.32
C TRP A 791 -16.60 17.89 -18.77
N SER A 792 -15.39 17.38 -18.98
CA SER A 792 -15.14 16.02 -19.49
C SER A 792 -15.20 14.96 -18.39
N LYS A 793 -15.41 13.70 -18.78
CA LYS A 793 -15.44 12.56 -17.84
C LYS A 793 -14.06 11.97 -17.50
N SER A 794 -13.01 12.42 -18.19
CA SER A 794 -11.73 11.69 -18.30
C SER A 794 -10.57 12.30 -17.49
N GLY A 795 -10.85 13.17 -16.51
CA GLY A 795 -9.83 13.70 -15.60
C GLY A 795 -9.24 15.03 -16.03
N VAL A 796 -8.24 15.05 -16.92
CA VAL A 796 -7.48 16.27 -17.26
C VAL A 796 -7.39 16.46 -18.78
N PRO A 797 -7.96 17.54 -19.34
CA PRO A 797 -7.68 17.98 -20.71
C PRO A 797 -6.87 19.28 -20.76
N GLY A 798 -6.35 19.61 -21.94
CA GLY A 798 -5.51 20.80 -22.15
C GLY A 798 -4.03 20.61 -21.76
N TYR A 799 -3.57 19.35 -21.76
CA TYR A 799 -2.20 18.92 -21.43
C TYR A 799 -1.33 18.65 -22.66
N ILE A 800 -0.09 18.23 -22.41
CA ILE A 800 0.92 17.82 -23.40
C ILE A 800 1.21 16.32 -23.25
N GLY A 801 1.13 15.57 -24.35
CA GLY A 801 1.53 14.17 -24.43
C GLY A 801 2.83 13.96 -25.23
N ILE A 802 3.67 13.02 -24.79
CA ILE A 802 4.92 12.61 -25.45
C ILE A 802 5.11 11.10 -25.28
N GLU A 803 5.17 10.37 -26.38
CA GLU A 803 5.47 8.93 -26.41
C GLU A 803 6.71 8.70 -27.30
N ALA A 804 7.80 8.17 -26.75
CA ALA A 804 9.04 8.05 -27.52
C ALA A 804 9.94 6.91 -27.05
N LYS A 805 10.83 6.47 -27.94
CA LYS A 805 12.04 5.75 -27.55
C LYS A 805 12.93 6.62 -26.65
N GLY A 806 13.20 7.87 -27.02
CA GLY A 806 14.05 8.75 -26.20
C GLY A 806 14.43 10.06 -26.84
N HIS A 807 15.48 10.69 -26.29
CA HIS A 807 16.07 11.94 -26.77
C HIS A 807 15.05 13.10 -26.78
N VAL A 808 14.34 13.27 -25.66
CA VAL A 808 13.32 14.31 -25.50
C VAL A 808 13.88 15.53 -24.74
N LEU A 809 13.70 16.74 -25.29
CA LEU A 809 14.17 18.00 -24.70
C LEU A 809 13.05 19.04 -24.57
N ILE A 810 12.68 19.42 -23.35
CA ILE A 810 11.79 20.55 -23.06
C ILE A 810 12.64 21.64 -22.41
N ALA A 811 12.92 22.74 -23.12
CA ALA A 811 13.88 23.75 -22.66
C ALA A 811 13.45 25.21 -22.87
N ASP A 812 13.76 26.06 -21.88
CA ASP A 812 13.60 27.52 -21.89
C ASP A 812 12.16 28.00 -22.26
N SER A 813 11.15 27.15 -22.02
CA SER A 813 9.78 27.30 -22.49
C SER A 813 8.79 27.64 -21.35
N VAL A 814 7.60 28.14 -21.69
CA VAL A 814 6.62 28.68 -20.73
C VAL A 814 5.24 28.05 -20.92
N PHE A 815 4.68 27.48 -19.86
CA PHE A 815 3.41 26.77 -19.87
C PHE A 815 2.44 27.46 -18.90
N LYS A 816 1.32 27.97 -19.44
CA LYS A 816 0.35 28.85 -18.76
C LYS A 816 -1.10 28.46 -19.03
N GLY A 817 -1.90 28.41 -17.97
CA GLY A 817 -3.33 28.06 -18.01
C GLY A 817 -3.73 26.93 -17.07
N PHE A 818 -4.88 26.31 -17.30
CA PHE A 818 -5.46 25.34 -16.35
C PHE A 818 -4.53 24.14 -16.06
N ALA A 819 -4.12 23.38 -17.09
CA ALA A 819 -3.24 22.21 -16.90
C ALA A 819 -2.26 21.92 -18.08
N PRO A 820 -1.53 22.90 -18.65
CA PRO A 820 -0.60 22.76 -19.78
C PRO A 820 0.70 21.98 -19.48
N ASN A 821 0.66 21.01 -18.57
CA ASN A 821 1.82 20.22 -18.16
C ASN A 821 2.05 19.03 -19.11
N PRO A 822 3.28 18.47 -19.17
CA PRO A 822 3.49 17.10 -19.59
C PRO A 822 2.93 16.15 -18.52
N THR A 823 1.69 15.66 -18.72
CA THR A 823 1.04 14.71 -17.79
C THR A 823 1.07 13.27 -18.30
N SER A 824 1.32 13.08 -19.60
CA SER A 824 1.42 11.78 -20.26
C SER A 824 2.73 11.75 -21.05
N SER A 825 3.84 11.51 -20.36
CA SER A 825 5.17 11.50 -20.98
C SER A 825 5.94 10.24 -20.60
N TYR A 826 6.00 9.32 -21.56
CA TYR A 826 6.56 7.98 -21.43
C TYR A 826 7.66 7.78 -22.46
N MET A 827 8.89 7.65 -21.97
CA MET A 827 10.10 7.53 -22.77
C MET A 827 10.90 6.29 -22.32
N ARG A 828 11.68 5.67 -23.21
CA ARG A 828 12.47 4.45 -22.90
C ARG A 828 13.92 4.72 -22.49
N GLU A 829 14.45 5.86 -22.92
CA GLU A 829 15.84 6.27 -22.71
C GLU A 829 15.92 7.66 -22.04
N TYR A 830 16.23 8.72 -22.79
CA TYR A 830 16.59 10.05 -22.26
C TYR A 830 15.46 11.08 -22.32
N VAL A 831 15.26 11.82 -21.22
CA VAL A 831 14.46 13.05 -21.20
C VAL A 831 15.14 14.15 -20.38
N GLN A 832 15.14 15.37 -20.90
CA GLN A 832 15.72 16.56 -20.28
C GLN A 832 14.68 17.69 -20.22
N VAL A 833 14.35 18.17 -19.01
CA VAL A 833 13.40 19.27 -18.76
C VAL A 833 14.13 20.40 -18.03
N LEU A 834 14.46 21.46 -18.77
CA LEU A 834 15.47 22.45 -18.38
C LEU A 834 14.96 23.91 -18.46
N ASN A 835 15.09 24.67 -17.37
CA ASN A 835 14.82 26.12 -17.31
C ASN A 835 13.39 26.56 -17.73
N ASN A 836 12.38 25.72 -17.58
CA ASN A 836 11.00 26.04 -17.99
C ASN A 836 10.20 26.69 -16.85
N THR A 837 9.15 27.44 -17.20
CA THR A 837 8.15 27.93 -16.24
C THR A 837 6.83 27.21 -16.45
N PHE A 838 6.30 26.57 -15.41
CA PHE A 838 4.98 25.93 -15.36
C PHE A 838 4.09 26.70 -14.38
N ASP A 839 3.48 27.79 -14.85
CA ASP A 839 2.59 28.67 -14.10
C ASP A 839 1.14 28.28 -14.40
N THR A 840 0.48 27.56 -13.49
CA THR A 840 -0.69 26.74 -13.84
C THR A 840 -1.71 26.58 -12.72
N THR A 841 -2.95 26.22 -13.04
CA THR A 841 -3.98 25.96 -12.02
C THR A 841 -3.83 24.59 -11.37
N ALA A 842 -3.53 23.54 -12.15
CA ALA A 842 -3.61 22.14 -11.74
C ALA A 842 -2.63 21.22 -12.50
N GLY A 843 -2.53 19.97 -12.05
CA GLY A 843 -1.72 18.89 -12.63
C GLY A 843 -0.36 18.69 -11.96
N ASN A 844 0.45 17.84 -12.59
CA ASN A 844 1.84 17.50 -12.26
C ASN A 844 2.73 17.66 -13.51
N VAL A 845 4.04 17.84 -13.30
CA VAL A 845 5.05 17.66 -14.37
C VAL A 845 5.54 16.22 -14.30
N TYR A 846 4.93 15.32 -15.08
CA TYR A 846 5.03 13.88 -14.91
C TYR A 846 5.91 13.21 -15.98
N LEU A 847 7.02 12.61 -15.57
CA LEU A 847 8.10 12.15 -16.46
C LEU A 847 8.48 10.69 -16.17
N THR A 848 8.10 9.79 -17.05
CA THR A 848 8.38 8.35 -16.94
C THR A 848 9.47 7.95 -17.93
N SER A 849 10.73 7.75 -17.48
CA SER A 849 11.83 7.35 -18.38
C SER A 849 13.01 6.69 -17.65
N ARG A 850 13.86 5.99 -18.40
CA ARG A 850 15.07 5.35 -17.85
C ARG A 850 16.15 6.35 -17.41
N TYR A 851 16.25 7.52 -18.02
CA TYR A 851 17.19 8.58 -17.65
C TYR A 851 16.50 9.97 -17.67
N VAL A 852 16.09 10.45 -16.49
CA VAL A 852 15.30 11.68 -16.32
C VAL A 852 16.15 12.80 -15.74
N THR A 853 16.34 13.90 -16.46
CA THR A 853 17.05 15.11 -15.96
C THR A 853 16.09 16.29 -15.88
N VAL A 854 15.88 16.86 -14.68
CA VAL A 854 14.96 18.00 -14.45
C VAL A 854 15.67 19.10 -13.67
N ARG A 855 15.96 20.24 -14.31
CA ARG A 855 16.77 21.31 -13.68
C ARG A 855 16.34 22.74 -13.99
N GLY A 856 16.47 23.63 -13.01
CA GLY A 856 16.28 25.07 -13.18
C GLY A 856 14.84 25.49 -13.48
N ASN A 857 13.85 24.59 -13.33
CA ASN A 857 12.46 24.88 -13.64
C ASN A 857 11.77 25.60 -12.47
N ASP A 858 10.80 26.43 -12.81
CA ASP A 858 9.89 27.13 -11.90
C ASP A 858 8.49 26.51 -12.07
N VAL A 859 7.96 25.91 -11.01
CA VAL A 859 6.65 25.22 -11.00
C VAL A 859 5.74 25.92 -10.00
N HIS A 860 4.89 26.81 -10.49
CA HIS A 860 3.98 27.60 -9.66
C HIS A 860 2.53 27.20 -9.90
N ARG A 861 1.82 26.87 -8.82
CA ARG A 861 0.37 26.63 -8.86
C ARG A 861 -0.37 27.92 -8.47
N SER A 862 -0.94 28.61 -9.47
CA SER A 862 -1.19 30.06 -9.38
C SER A 862 -2.60 30.49 -8.98
N ASP A 863 -3.63 29.66 -9.13
CA ASP A 863 -4.98 29.92 -8.60
C ASP A 863 -5.23 29.14 -7.29
N PRO A 864 -5.20 29.80 -6.11
CA PRO A 864 -5.45 29.16 -4.82
C PRO A 864 -6.95 28.90 -4.54
N SER A 865 -7.87 29.43 -5.35
CA SER A 865 -9.32 29.27 -5.15
C SER A 865 -9.88 27.96 -5.74
N VAL A 866 -9.16 27.35 -6.68
CA VAL A 866 -9.51 26.07 -7.30
C VAL A 866 -9.01 24.91 -6.41
N ASP A 867 -9.93 24.09 -5.91
CA ASP A 867 -9.65 22.93 -5.06
C ASP A 867 -9.50 21.66 -5.92
N TYR A 868 -8.37 21.51 -6.61
CA TYR A 868 -8.22 20.51 -7.67
C TYR A 868 -6.75 20.11 -7.97
N ALA A 869 -6.35 18.90 -7.56
CA ALA A 869 -5.15 18.15 -8.01
C ALA A 869 -3.92 19.01 -8.39
N LYS A 870 -3.24 19.57 -7.38
CA LYS A 870 -2.06 20.44 -7.51
C LYS A 870 -0.80 19.73 -7.01
N GLN A 871 0.08 19.37 -7.92
CA GLN A 871 1.26 18.55 -7.64
C GLN A 871 2.53 19.20 -8.20
N GLY A 872 3.70 18.73 -7.79
CA GLY A 872 5.00 19.23 -8.25
C GLY A 872 5.53 18.46 -9.46
N ILE A 873 6.78 18.01 -9.34
CA ILE A 873 7.49 17.20 -10.35
C ILE A 873 7.37 15.72 -9.98
N PHE A 874 6.92 14.88 -10.91
CA PHE A 874 6.79 13.44 -10.74
C PHE A 874 7.77 12.72 -11.66
N THR A 875 8.55 11.78 -11.12
CA THR A 875 9.49 10.97 -11.91
C THR A 875 9.33 9.48 -11.67
N ARG A 876 9.69 8.66 -12.66
CA ARG A 876 9.80 7.20 -12.55
C ARG A 876 10.97 6.70 -13.37
N GLY A 877 11.77 5.80 -12.80
CA GLY A 877 13.09 5.42 -13.29
C GLY A 877 14.21 6.34 -12.76
N PRO A 878 15.49 6.05 -13.07
CA PRO A 878 16.64 6.85 -12.66
C PRO A 878 16.50 8.34 -13.00
N SER A 879 16.64 9.19 -11.97
CA SER A 879 16.33 10.62 -12.08
C SER A 879 17.33 11.54 -11.36
N TYR A 880 17.55 12.72 -11.96
CA TYR A 880 18.31 13.83 -11.40
C TYR A 880 17.44 15.09 -11.44
N VAL A 881 16.71 15.33 -10.35
CA VAL A 881 15.82 16.48 -10.14
C VAL A 881 16.57 17.48 -9.26
N ALA A 882 17.12 18.54 -9.85
CA ALA A 882 18.02 19.44 -9.12
C ALA A 882 17.93 20.92 -9.51
N ASP A 883 18.14 21.80 -8.53
CA ASP A 883 18.10 23.26 -8.71
C ASP A 883 16.74 23.80 -9.22
N ASN A 884 15.60 23.18 -8.88
CA ASN A 884 14.24 23.63 -9.26
C ASN A 884 13.51 24.39 -8.13
N HIS A 885 12.49 25.17 -8.47
CA HIS A 885 11.61 25.91 -7.54
C HIS A 885 10.16 25.42 -7.72
N ILE A 886 9.47 25.06 -6.63
CA ILE A 886 8.13 24.47 -6.64
C ILE A 886 7.26 25.12 -5.57
N VAL A 887 6.14 25.74 -5.95
CA VAL A 887 5.35 26.62 -5.08
C VAL A 887 3.85 26.40 -5.20
N ASN A 888 3.13 26.46 -4.05
CA ASN A 888 1.67 26.37 -3.91
C ASN A 888 1.04 25.01 -4.29
N THR A 889 1.77 23.90 -4.24
CA THR A 889 1.15 22.58 -4.45
C THR A 889 0.15 22.25 -3.34
N GLY A 890 -0.84 21.41 -3.64
CA GLY A 890 -1.82 20.89 -2.68
C GLY A 890 -3.21 21.52 -2.76
N SER A 891 -4.19 20.74 -2.34
CA SER A 891 -5.62 21.09 -2.22
C SER A 891 -6.10 20.87 -0.78
N LEU A 892 -7.34 21.28 -0.49
CA LEU A 892 -7.99 21.05 0.80
C LEU A 892 -8.64 19.66 0.90
N SER A 893 -8.90 18.97 -0.24
CA SER A 893 -9.79 17.81 -0.28
C SER A 893 -9.34 16.59 -1.10
N ALA A 894 -8.25 16.67 -1.88
CA ALA A 894 -7.76 15.57 -2.73
C ALA A 894 -6.33 15.16 -2.36
N ASN A 895 -5.94 13.91 -2.61
CA ASN A 895 -4.57 13.43 -2.35
C ASN A 895 -3.57 14.07 -3.34
N ASP A 896 -2.91 15.14 -2.89
CA ASP A 896 -1.98 15.95 -3.68
C ASP A 896 -1.11 16.86 -2.78
N GLY A 897 -0.16 17.55 -3.41
CA GLY A 897 0.72 18.54 -2.77
C GLY A 897 2.19 18.19 -2.81
N GLU A 898 2.57 17.09 -3.45
CA GLU A 898 3.94 16.59 -3.47
C GLU A 898 4.85 17.59 -4.18
N ILE A 899 6.01 17.90 -3.59
CA ILE A 899 6.96 18.90 -4.10
C ILE A 899 7.78 18.28 -5.24
N VAL A 900 8.32 17.09 -4.97
CA VAL A 900 8.82 16.14 -5.97
C VAL A 900 8.36 14.77 -5.50
N SER A 901 7.83 13.93 -6.38
CA SER A 901 7.49 12.53 -6.07
C SER A 901 8.17 11.54 -7.02
N VAL A 902 8.50 10.38 -6.48
CA VAL A 902 9.09 9.25 -7.21
C VAL A 902 8.27 8.00 -6.91
N GLU A 903 7.45 7.54 -7.86
CA GLU A 903 6.37 6.56 -7.62
C GLU A 903 6.32 5.48 -8.71
N ASN A 904 6.21 4.20 -8.34
CA ASN A 904 5.64 3.16 -9.22
C ASN A 904 4.13 3.00 -9.01
N TYR A 905 3.33 3.70 -9.82
CA TYR A 905 1.88 3.57 -9.79
C TYR A 905 1.43 2.17 -10.23
N ARG A 906 0.79 1.43 -9.30
CA ARG A 906 0.10 0.13 -9.51
C ARG A 906 0.84 -0.87 -10.42
N GLY A 907 1.85 -1.55 -9.89
CA GLY A 907 2.49 -2.66 -10.60
C GLY A 907 3.99 -2.81 -10.37
N GLY A 908 4.56 -2.16 -9.35
CA GLY A 908 5.99 -2.30 -9.00
C GLY A 908 6.42 -3.74 -8.68
N LEU A 909 5.53 -4.58 -8.12
CA LEU A 909 5.79 -5.97 -7.76
C LEU A 909 5.33 -6.96 -8.85
N LYS A 910 6.25 -7.82 -9.32
CA LYS A 910 5.92 -9.01 -10.14
C LYS A 910 5.57 -10.22 -9.29
N MET A 911 6.40 -10.54 -8.29
CA MET A 911 6.25 -11.68 -7.40
C MET A 911 7.23 -11.60 -6.22
N LEU A 912 6.90 -12.22 -5.09
CA LEU A 912 7.76 -12.37 -3.91
C LEU A 912 7.76 -13.83 -3.43
N GLY A 913 8.77 -14.24 -2.66
CA GLY A 913 8.86 -15.62 -2.16
C GLY A 913 10.22 -16.00 -1.55
N ILE A 914 10.52 -17.30 -1.56
CA ILE A 914 11.76 -17.89 -1.02
C ILE A 914 12.62 -18.41 -2.18
N VAL A 915 13.94 -18.29 -2.10
CA VAL A 915 14.87 -18.91 -3.06
C VAL A 915 14.98 -20.40 -2.76
N GLU A 916 14.83 -21.27 -3.76
CA GLU A 916 15.11 -22.71 -3.59
C GLU A 916 16.62 -22.97 -3.65
N SER A 917 17.27 -22.41 -4.68
CA SER A 917 18.73 -22.45 -4.85
C SER A 917 19.19 -21.34 -5.80
N ALA A 918 20.49 -21.05 -5.82
CA ALA A 918 21.09 -20.14 -6.78
C ALA A 918 22.44 -20.68 -7.31
N GLY A 919 22.74 -20.34 -8.56
CA GLY A 919 24.08 -20.46 -9.13
C GLY A 919 24.88 -19.18 -8.92
N THR A 920 25.99 -19.03 -9.65
CA THR A 920 26.71 -17.74 -9.75
C THR A 920 25.89 -16.66 -10.45
N ASP A 921 25.07 -17.07 -11.39
CA ASP A 921 24.44 -16.27 -12.46
C ASP A 921 22.99 -16.71 -12.73
N THR A 922 22.45 -17.58 -11.88
CA THR A 922 21.07 -18.09 -11.95
C THR A 922 20.41 -18.12 -10.57
N VAL A 923 19.08 -18.19 -10.53
CA VAL A 923 18.29 -18.35 -9.29
C VAL A 923 17.00 -19.11 -9.56
N THR A 924 16.69 -20.11 -8.72
CA THR A 924 15.45 -20.92 -8.75
C THR A 924 14.56 -20.49 -7.59
N LEU A 925 13.28 -20.26 -7.86
CA LEU A 925 12.38 -19.50 -6.99
C LEU A 925 11.13 -20.29 -6.57
N VAL A 926 10.72 -20.11 -5.31
CA VAL A 926 9.42 -20.54 -4.78
C VAL A 926 8.59 -19.29 -4.45
N PRO A 927 7.81 -18.74 -5.39
CA PRO A 927 6.95 -17.59 -5.12
C PRO A 927 5.84 -17.93 -4.12
N LYS A 928 5.51 -16.98 -3.23
CA LYS A 928 4.34 -17.05 -2.35
C LYS A 928 3.08 -17.09 -3.21
N ARG A 929 2.10 -17.89 -2.80
CA ARG A 929 0.83 -18.11 -3.52
C ARG A 929 -0.37 -17.85 -2.63
N ASP A 930 -1.51 -17.53 -3.25
CA ASP A 930 -2.81 -17.50 -2.58
C ASP A 930 -3.40 -18.92 -2.40
N GLU A 931 -4.57 -19.00 -1.76
CA GLU A 931 -5.35 -20.23 -1.56
C GLU A 931 -5.74 -20.98 -2.86
N ASN A 932 -5.78 -20.27 -3.99
CA ASN A 932 -6.09 -20.83 -5.32
C ASN A 932 -4.81 -21.26 -6.07
N GLY A 933 -3.64 -21.09 -5.46
CA GLY A 933 -2.34 -21.43 -6.03
C GLY A 933 -1.77 -20.39 -7.01
N VAL A 934 -2.31 -19.17 -7.05
CA VAL A 934 -1.85 -18.07 -7.90
C VAL A 934 -0.68 -17.34 -7.24
N ILE A 935 0.38 -17.01 -8.01
CA ILE A 935 1.52 -16.21 -7.51
C ILE A 935 1.05 -14.83 -7.02
N LEU A 936 1.52 -14.43 -5.83
CA LEU A 936 1.25 -13.11 -5.26
C LEU A 936 2.16 -12.04 -5.88
N GLY A 937 1.58 -11.29 -6.82
CA GLY A 937 2.20 -10.21 -7.58
C GLY A 937 1.55 -10.08 -8.96
N GLY A 938 1.97 -9.09 -9.75
CA GLY A 938 1.22 -8.59 -10.91
C GLY A 938 0.62 -9.62 -11.90
N SER A 939 -0.62 -9.35 -12.31
CA SER A 939 -1.46 -9.99 -13.34
C SER A 939 -2.23 -11.26 -12.98
N GLY A 940 -1.95 -11.93 -11.84
CA GLY A 940 -2.72 -13.10 -11.38
C GLY A 940 -2.69 -14.34 -12.29
N ASN A 941 -1.86 -14.35 -13.34
CA ASN A 941 -1.84 -15.41 -14.36
C ASN A 941 -0.69 -16.43 -14.20
N ASN A 942 0.03 -16.41 -13.07
CA ASN A 942 1.33 -17.10 -12.91
C ASN A 942 2.36 -16.67 -13.97
N ASP A 943 2.49 -15.36 -14.20
CA ASP A 943 3.33 -14.80 -15.24
C ASP A 943 4.84 -14.85 -14.90
N TRP A 944 5.62 -15.55 -15.74
CA TRP A 944 7.08 -15.66 -15.67
C TRP A 944 7.80 -14.87 -16.78
N SER A 945 7.07 -14.09 -17.59
CA SER A 945 7.67 -13.28 -18.67
C SER A 945 8.55 -12.14 -18.13
N LEU A 946 9.47 -11.63 -18.94
CA LEU A 946 10.24 -10.42 -18.63
C LEU A 946 9.84 -9.26 -19.56
N GLU A 947 8.53 -9.05 -19.73
CA GLU A 947 7.99 -7.88 -20.44
C GLU A 947 8.50 -6.58 -19.81
N ARG A 948 9.26 -5.81 -20.61
CA ARG A 948 9.92 -4.57 -20.18
C ARG A 948 8.91 -3.42 -20.11
N ARG A 949 9.13 -2.47 -19.21
CA ARG A 949 8.39 -1.19 -19.17
C ARG A 949 9.29 -0.04 -19.68
N PRO A 950 8.72 1.07 -20.19
CA PRO A 950 9.53 2.20 -20.66
C PRO A 950 10.55 2.69 -19.64
N TRP A 951 10.15 2.77 -18.37
CA TRP A 951 10.98 3.27 -17.27
C TRP A 951 11.98 2.28 -16.66
N GLY A 952 11.91 0.98 -16.99
CA GLY A 952 12.77 0.00 -16.35
C GLY A 952 12.51 -1.46 -16.72
N ASP A 953 13.49 -2.29 -16.35
CA ASP A 953 13.46 -3.75 -16.50
C ASP A 953 13.28 -4.41 -15.11
N TRP A 954 12.80 -5.66 -15.07
CA TRP A 954 12.57 -6.37 -13.82
C TRP A 954 13.88 -6.72 -13.10
N HIS A 955 13.95 -6.40 -11.81
CA HIS A 955 15.07 -6.74 -10.94
C HIS A 955 14.59 -7.65 -9.80
N ILE A 956 15.36 -8.69 -9.50
CA ILE A 956 15.24 -9.44 -8.24
C ILE A 956 16.03 -8.71 -7.14
N VAL A 957 15.42 -8.56 -5.98
CA VAL A 957 16.00 -8.01 -4.75
C VAL A 957 15.94 -9.09 -3.68
N ILE A 958 17.04 -9.34 -2.97
CA ILE A 958 17.03 -10.23 -1.80
C ILE A 958 16.63 -9.40 -0.58
N VAL A 959 15.50 -9.72 0.02
CA VAL A 959 14.83 -8.89 1.05
C VAL A 959 15.02 -9.40 2.48
N GLU A 960 15.46 -10.65 2.64
CA GLU A 960 15.83 -11.26 3.92
C GLU A 960 16.74 -12.46 3.64
N GLY A 961 17.49 -12.94 4.64
CA GLY A 961 18.33 -14.14 4.50
C GLY A 961 19.70 -13.89 3.85
N ARG A 962 20.29 -14.91 3.22
CA ARG A 962 21.65 -14.85 2.67
C ARG A 962 21.75 -13.85 1.50
N GLY A 963 22.63 -12.87 1.61
CA GLY A 963 22.85 -11.85 0.58
C GLY A 963 21.79 -10.74 0.56
N MET A 964 21.12 -10.50 1.70
CA MET A 964 20.14 -9.44 1.89
C MET A 964 20.65 -8.07 1.40
N GLY A 965 19.77 -7.33 0.72
CA GLY A 965 20.05 -5.99 0.20
C GLY A 965 20.69 -5.97 -1.18
N GLN A 966 21.22 -7.08 -1.70
CA GLN A 966 21.70 -7.14 -3.07
C GLN A 966 20.52 -7.24 -4.06
N TYR A 967 20.70 -6.67 -5.24
CA TYR A 967 19.73 -6.71 -6.33
C TYR A 967 20.41 -6.97 -7.67
N ARG A 968 19.67 -7.54 -8.62
CA ARG A 968 20.12 -7.89 -9.97
C ARG A 968 19.00 -7.73 -10.99
N GLN A 969 19.30 -7.22 -12.18
CA GLN A 969 18.37 -7.28 -13.30
C GLN A 969 18.27 -8.72 -13.82
N LEU A 970 17.04 -9.19 -14.02
CA LEU A 970 16.73 -10.49 -14.63
C LEU A 970 16.94 -10.42 -16.14
N ASP A 971 17.46 -11.52 -16.72
CA ASP A 971 17.85 -11.59 -18.12
C ASP A 971 16.95 -12.55 -18.94
N GLU A 972 16.96 -13.85 -18.64
CA GLU A 972 16.15 -14.87 -19.30
C GLU A 972 15.40 -15.75 -18.28
N TYR A 973 14.17 -16.18 -18.62
CA TYR A 973 13.47 -17.25 -17.90
C TYR A 973 13.86 -18.61 -18.49
N LEU A 974 14.58 -19.42 -17.71
CA LEU A 974 15.22 -20.67 -18.16
C LEU A 974 14.28 -21.89 -18.11
N GLY A 975 13.05 -21.71 -17.63
CA GLY A 975 12.13 -22.80 -17.27
C GLY A 975 12.25 -23.19 -15.80
N ASP A 976 11.41 -24.14 -15.36
CA ASP A 976 11.42 -24.73 -14.01
C ASP A 976 11.68 -23.71 -12.88
N ALA A 977 10.87 -22.64 -12.86
CA ALA A 977 10.91 -21.55 -11.87
C ALA A 977 12.28 -20.83 -11.73
N THR A 978 13.14 -20.92 -12.75
CA THR A 978 14.53 -20.45 -12.73
C THR A 978 14.75 -19.29 -13.71
N TYR A 979 15.49 -18.27 -13.27
CA TYR A 979 15.96 -17.16 -14.12
C TYR A 979 17.49 -17.09 -14.18
N SER A 980 18.04 -16.49 -15.24
CA SER A 980 19.39 -15.90 -15.24
C SER A 980 19.38 -14.45 -14.74
N VAL A 981 20.53 -13.99 -14.24
CA VAL A 981 20.78 -12.58 -13.89
C VAL A 981 21.89 -11.98 -14.75
N THR A 982 21.72 -10.72 -15.15
CA THR A 982 22.67 -9.96 -16.00
C THR A 982 24.08 -9.84 -15.42
N VAL A 983 24.20 -9.78 -14.09
CA VAL A 983 25.46 -9.67 -13.36
C VAL A 983 25.50 -10.79 -12.30
N PRO A 984 26.59 -11.58 -12.19
CA PRO A 984 26.71 -12.62 -11.17
C PRO A 984 26.51 -12.10 -9.74
N TRP A 985 26.03 -12.94 -8.83
CA TRP A 985 25.83 -12.60 -7.42
C TRP A 985 27.18 -12.40 -6.70
N ASP A 986 27.32 -11.31 -5.94
CA ASP A 986 28.46 -11.09 -5.03
C ASP A 986 28.40 -12.07 -3.86
N ILE A 987 27.17 -12.32 -3.38
CA ILE A 987 26.84 -13.25 -2.31
C ILE A 987 25.77 -14.18 -2.84
N VAL A 988 26.15 -15.37 -3.35
CA VAL A 988 25.17 -16.34 -3.89
C VAL A 988 24.08 -16.63 -2.83
N PRO A 989 22.78 -16.37 -3.15
CA PRO A 989 21.67 -16.68 -2.25
C PRO A 989 21.54 -18.18 -1.97
N ASP A 990 20.96 -18.55 -0.83
CA ASP A 990 20.61 -19.94 -0.49
C ASP A 990 19.16 -20.07 0.01
N ALA A 991 18.76 -21.26 0.45
CA ALA A 991 17.40 -21.56 0.93
C ALA A 991 16.93 -20.71 2.14
N SER A 992 17.82 -19.96 2.80
CA SER A 992 17.44 -18.98 3.83
C SER A 992 16.95 -17.64 3.26
N SER A 993 17.11 -17.42 1.95
CA SER A 993 16.91 -16.12 1.30
C SER A 993 15.47 -15.91 0.84
N LYS A 994 14.88 -14.76 1.21
CA LYS A 994 13.63 -14.27 0.62
C LYS A 994 13.90 -13.27 -0.48
N PHE A 995 13.04 -13.24 -1.49
CA PHE A 995 13.16 -12.35 -2.63
C PHE A 995 11.87 -11.57 -2.91
N ALA A 996 12.02 -10.41 -3.58
CA ALA A 996 10.97 -9.74 -4.32
C ALA A 996 11.49 -9.40 -5.73
N ILE A 997 10.69 -9.63 -6.76
CA ILE A 997 10.97 -9.18 -8.14
C ILE A 997 10.15 -7.91 -8.38
N VAL A 998 10.84 -6.79 -8.61
CA VAL A 998 10.25 -5.45 -8.72
C VAL A 998 10.77 -4.67 -9.94
N LEU A 999 10.11 -3.56 -10.26
CA LEU A 999 10.60 -2.52 -11.18
C LEU A 999 11.20 -1.35 -10.37
N PRO A 1000 12.50 -1.34 -10.01
CA PRO A 1000 13.02 -0.38 -9.05
C PRO A 1000 13.18 1.03 -9.65
N ASN A 1001 12.74 2.03 -8.90
CA ASN A 1001 13.19 3.42 -8.99
C ASN A 1001 14.63 3.50 -8.44
N LYS A 1002 15.59 2.94 -9.18
CA LYS A 1002 17.01 2.91 -8.81
C LYS A 1002 17.73 4.23 -9.14
N MET A 1003 18.80 4.56 -8.41
CA MET A 1003 19.72 5.67 -8.73
C MET A 1003 19.05 7.08 -8.75
N VAL A 1004 18.08 7.29 -7.88
CA VAL A 1004 17.26 8.50 -7.76
C VAL A 1004 18.03 9.62 -7.05
N THR A 1005 17.90 10.86 -7.51
CA THR A 1005 18.60 12.01 -6.92
C THR A 1005 17.72 13.27 -6.94
N THR A 1006 17.40 13.80 -5.77
CA THR A 1006 16.68 15.07 -5.56
C THR A 1006 17.60 16.04 -4.82
N TYR A 1007 18.10 17.09 -5.49
CA TYR A 1007 19.22 17.91 -4.99
C TYR A 1007 19.00 19.43 -5.11
N ARG A 1008 19.03 20.15 -3.98
CA ARG A 1008 18.87 21.63 -3.91
C ARG A 1008 17.63 22.18 -4.61
N ASN A 1009 16.51 21.50 -4.50
CA ASN A 1009 15.23 22.06 -4.89
C ASN A 1009 14.64 22.89 -3.74
N LEU A 1010 13.95 23.98 -4.07
CA LEU A 1010 13.22 24.83 -3.13
C LEU A 1010 11.72 24.58 -3.27
N GLY A 1011 11.08 24.10 -2.20
CA GLY A 1011 9.64 23.99 -2.07
C GLY A 1011 9.08 25.04 -1.11
N GLU A 1012 8.10 25.85 -1.52
CA GLU A 1012 7.45 26.87 -0.65
C GLU A 1012 5.93 26.75 -0.64
N ASN A 1013 5.31 26.82 0.55
CA ASN A 1013 3.85 26.85 0.76
C ASN A 1013 3.13 25.64 0.14
N ASN A 1014 3.66 24.44 0.35
CA ASN A 1014 3.26 23.21 -0.35
C ASN A 1014 2.50 22.25 0.59
N GLY A 1015 1.46 21.60 0.09
CA GLY A 1015 0.58 20.77 0.91
C GLY A 1015 1.22 19.48 1.46
N ASN A 1016 2.23 18.93 0.79
CA ASN A 1016 2.87 17.63 1.07
C ASN A 1016 4.42 17.76 1.01
N THR A 1017 5.13 16.68 0.68
CA THR A 1017 6.56 16.43 0.89
C THR A 1017 7.38 16.34 -0.41
N PHE A 1018 8.71 16.34 -0.27
CA PHE A 1018 9.58 15.59 -1.17
C PHE A 1018 9.45 14.09 -0.84
N GLN A 1019 9.02 13.30 -1.82
CA GLN A 1019 8.41 11.98 -1.58
C GLN A 1019 9.10 10.86 -2.38
N LEU A 1020 9.50 9.79 -1.71
CA LEU A 1020 9.84 8.50 -2.31
C LEU A 1020 8.67 7.53 -2.05
N TYR A 1021 7.84 7.28 -3.05
CA TYR A 1021 6.64 6.46 -2.91
C TYR A 1021 6.88 5.02 -3.41
N GLY A 1022 7.79 4.32 -2.72
CA GLY A 1022 8.07 2.89 -2.91
C GLY A 1022 9.02 2.53 -4.07
N ASP A 1023 9.49 1.28 -4.02
CA ASP A 1023 10.41 0.63 -4.96
C ASP A 1023 11.73 1.38 -5.20
N THR A 1024 12.21 2.14 -4.21
CA THR A 1024 13.44 2.94 -4.33
C THR A 1024 14.67 2.17 -3.87
N ILE A 1025 15.75 2.28 -4.63
CA ILE A 1025 17.05 1.66 -4.34
C ILE A 1025 18.18 2.64 -4.69
N ASP A 1026 19.07 2.94 -3.75
CA ASP A 1026 20.13 3.95 -3.94
C ASP A 1026 19.55 5.33 -4.29
N ALA A 1027 18.72 5.85 -3.38
CA ALA A 1027 18.04 7.14 -3.54
C ALA A 1027 18.66 8.21 -2.63
N VAL A 1028 18.80 9.43 -3.13
CA VAL A 1028 19.36 10.56 -2.36
C VAL A 1028 18.42 11.76 -2.43
N LEU A 1029 18.08 12.33 -1.27
CA LEU A 1029 17.47 13.64 -1.12
C LEU A 1029 18.44 14.52 -0.34
N ALA A 1030 19.12 15.45 -1.01
CA ALA A 1030 20.20 16.22 -0.38
C ALA A 1030 20.12 17.74 -0.61
N GLY A 1031 20.36 18.52 0.44
CA GLY A 1031 20.45 19.99 0.36
C GLY A 1031 19.18 20.70 -0.14
N ASN A 1032 18.02 20.04 -0.12
CA ASN A 1032 16.73 20.63 -0.52
C ASN A 1032 16.16 21.46 0.63
N ILE A 1033 15.29 22.40 0.31
CA ILE A 1033 14.65 23.29 1.28
C ILE A 1033 13.13 23.14 1.14
N SER A 1034 12.45 22.87 2.25
CA SER A 1034 10.99 22.87 2.36
C SER A 1034 10.57 23.98 3.33
N ILE A 1035 9.83 24.98 2.83
CA ILE A 1035 9.29 26.09 3.61
C ILE A 1035 7.76 25.99 3.62
N ASP A 1036 7.16 25.97 4.81
CA ASP A 1036 5.71 25.80 5.01
C ASP A 1036 5.13 24.62 4.20
N GLY A 1037 5.80 23.48 4.31
CA GLY A 1037 5.43 22.19 3.71
C GLY A 1037 5.75 21.01 4.63
N GLU A 1038 5.36 19.79 4.25
CA GLU A 1038 5.49 18.63 5.14
C GLU A 1038 6.93 18.12 5.30
N GLY A 1039 7.88 18.60 4.50
CA GLY A 1039 9.27 18.15 4.52
C GLY A 1039 9.51 16.93 3.62
N PHE A 1040 9.86 15.78 4.20
CA PHE A 1040 10.39 14.61 3.48
C PHE A 1040 9.71 13.30 3.91
N TYR A 1041 9.35 12.44 2.95
CA TYR A 1041 8.72 11.13 3.22
C TYR A 1041 9.31 10.02 2.36
N ALA A 1042 9.77 8.95 3.01
CA ALA A 1042 10.13 7.68 2.38
C ALA A 1042 9.08 6.62 2.75
N HIS A 1043 8.33 6.17 1.75
CA HIS A 1043 7.26 5.19 1.90
C HIS A 1043 7.69 3.81 1.43
N SER A 1044 7.28 2.81 2.21
CA SER A 1044 7.26 1.41 1.84
C SER A 1044 5.90 0.82 2.22
N ILE A 1045 5.43 -0.18 1.46
CA ILE A 1045 4.13 -0.80 1.69
C ILE A 1045 4.14 -2.29 1.33
N TYR A 1046 3.54 -3.12 2.19
CA TYR A 1046 3.24 -4.53 1.96
C TYR A 1046 1.74 -4.78 2.14
N LEU A 1047 1.10 -5.32 1.10
CA LEU A 1047 -0.33 -5.63 1.11
C LEU A 1047 -0.66 -6.79 0.17
N GLU A 1048 -1.58 -7.64 0.58
CA GLU A 1048 -2.01 -8.82 -0.19
C GLU A 1048 -3.48 -8.67 -0.59
N ARG A 1049 -3.72 -8.43 -1.88
CA ARG A 1049 -5.06 -8.26 -2.46
C ARG A 1049 -5.15 -9.02 -3.81
N PRO A 1050 -5.01 -10.36 -3.81
CA PRO A 1050 -5.03 -11.16 -5.03
C PRO A 1050 -6.31 -10.97 -5.86
N GLU A 1051 -7.48 -10.92 -5.21
CA GLU A 1051 -8.78 -10.67 -5.86
C GLU A 1051 -8.83 -9.35 -6.65
N GLN A 1052 -8.06 -8.34 -6.23
CA GLN A 1052 -8.01 -7.02 -6.86
C GLN A 1052 -6.85 -6.88 -7.85
N ASN A 1053 -5.98 -7.89 -7.95
CA ASN A 1053 -4.74 -7.85 -8.72
C ASN A 1053 -3.85 -6.63 -8.39
N ASP A 1054 -3.84 -6.22 -7.11
CA ASP A 1054 -3.15 -5.02 -6.61
C ASP A 1054 -2.24 -5.33 -5.40
N SER A 1055 -1.81 -6.58 -5.22
CA SER A 1055 -0.83 -6.95 -4.18
C SER A 1055 0.50 -6.23 -4.38
N ARG A 1056 1.11 -5.73 -3.30
CA ARG A 1056 2.35 -4.93 -3.34
C ARG A 1056 3.33 -5.34 -2.25
N PHE A 1057 4.61 -5.21 -2.54
CA PHE A 1057 5.71 -5.22 -1.57
C PHE A 1057 6.76 -4.26 -2.15
N ALA A 1058 6.82 -3.05 -1.61
CA ALA A 1058 7.63 -1.97 -2.17
C ALA A 1058 8.85 -1.68 -1.28
N VAL A 1059 10.06 -1.76 -1.83
CA VAL A 1059 11.31 -1.54 -1.06
C VAL A 1059 11.69 -0.06 -0.97
N ALA A 1060 12.40 0.32 0.09
CA ALA A 1060 13.12 1.60 0.20
C ALA A 1060 14.52 1.34 0.79
N TYR A 1061 15.48 1.02 -0.09
CA TYR A 1061 16.82 0.51 0.28
C TYR A 1061 17.92 1.52 -0.08
N TYR A 1062 18.93 1.65 0.79
CA TYR A 1062 20.09 2.55 0.59
C TYR A 1062 19.67 4.01 0.34
N THR A 1063 18.81 4.54 1.20
CA THR A 1063 18.26 5.91 1.08
C THR A 1063 19.03 6.89 1.95
N ARG A 1064 19.54 7.97 1.35
CA ARG A 1064 20.19 9.10 2.04
C ARG A 1064 19.27 10.33 2.06
N VAL A 1065 19.01 10.89 3.24
CA VAL A 1065 18.34 12.18 3.43
C VAL A 1065 19.28 13.10 4.20
N GLU A 1066 19.96 14.00 3.49
CA GLU A 1066 21.15 14.68 4.02
C GLU A 1066 21.21 16.19 3.76
N ASP A 1067 21.71 16.97 4.73
CA ASP A 1067 21.89 18.43 4.65
C ASP A 1067 20.63 19.23 4.21
N ASN A 1068 19.42 18.66 4.34
CA ASN A 1068 18.18 19.33 3.95
C ASN A 1068 17.68 20.29 5.05
N VAL A 1069 16.85 21.25 4.66
CA VAL A 1069 16.19 22.20 5.58
C VAL A 1069 14.68 22.00 5.53
N VAL A 1070 14.04 21.83 6.69
CA VAL A 1070 12.59 21.91 6.88
C VAL A 1070 12.31 23.12 7.78
N GLN A 1071 11.57 24.10 7.27
CA GLN A 1071 11.25 25.34 7.98
C GLN A 1071 9.74 25.59 7.96
N GLY A 1072 9.14 25.79 9.13
CA GLY A 1072 7.68 25.91 9.25
C GLY A 1072 6.98 24.58 9.08
N VAL A 1073 5.71 24.63 8.69
CA VAL A 1073 4.83 23.45 8.57
C VAL A 1073 3.85 23.60 7.41
N SER A 1074 3.45 22.50 6.79
CA SER A 1074 2.39 22.49 5.77
C SER A 1074 1.12 23.16 6.30
N TRP A 1075 0.59 24.09 5.50
CA TRP A 1075 -0.70 24.74 5.75
C TRP A 1075 -1.89 23.76 5.77
N ARG A 1076 -1.71 22.55 5.19
CA ARG A 1076 -2.73 21.50 5.06
C ARG A 1076 -2.85 20.65 6.33
N SER A 1077 -1.72 20.26 6.93
CA SER A 1077 -1.65 19.27 8.00
C SER A 1077 -1.03 19.78 9.31
N ASN A 1078 -0.36 20.93 9.29
CA ASN A 1078 0.47 21.45 10.39
C ASN A 1078 1.61 20.48 10.79
N VAL A 1079 2.23 19.86 9.78
CA VAL A 1079 3.42 18.99 9.89
C VAL A 1079 4.61 19.60 9.15
N GLY A 1080 5.81 19.46 9.72
CA GLY A 1080 7.11 19.56 9.06
C GLY A 1080 8.05 18.48 9.62
N THR A 1081 8.43 17.51 8.78
CA THR A 1081 9.08 16.26 9.23
C THR A 1081 10.12 15.70 8.24
N ILE A 1082 10.95 14.77 8.72
CA ILE A 1082 11.58 13.73 7.90
C ILE A 1082 11.04 12.38 8.39
N THR A 1083 10.24 11.69 7.57
CA THR A 1083 9.55 10.46 7.98
C THR A 1083 9.92 9.27 7.08
N PHE A 1084 10.28 8.14 7.69
CA PHE A 1084 10.41 6.83 7.05
C PHE A 1084 9.32 5.88 7.57
N MET A 1085 8.52 5.30 6.68
CA MET A 1085 7.30 4.57 7.03
C MET A 1085 7.13 3.28 6.21
N ALA A 1086 7.18 2.13 6.87
CA ALA A 1086 6.72 0.85 6.33
C ALA A 1086 5.26 0.58 6.73
N LEU A 1087 4.35 0.47 5.76
CA LEU A 1087 2.93 0.19 6.02
C LEU A 1087 2.57 -1.24 5.64
N ASN A 1088 2.12 -2.02 6.60
CA ASN A 1088 1.59 -3.37 6.39
C ASN A 1088 0.06 -3.34 6.41
N GLU A 1089 -0.57 -3.93 5.40
CA GLU A 1089 -2.00 -4.30 5.42
C GLU A 1089 -2.24 -5.76 5.82
N THR A 1090 -1.18 -6.43 6.26
CA THR A 1090 -1.18 -7.72 6.94
C THR A 1090 -0.96 -7.53 8.44
N ASP A 1091 -1.10 -8.61 9.20
CA ASP A 1091 -0.74 -8.67 10.61
C ASP A 1091 0.79 -8.56 10.79
N ASP A 1092 1.55 -9.34 10.01
CA ASP A 1092 3.01 -9.35 9.99
C ASP A 1092 3.62 -8.99 8.62
N PRO A 1093 4.82 -8.37 8.57
CA PRO A 1093 5.55 -8.09 7.35
C PRO A 1093 6.15 -9.36 6.75
N PHE A 1094 6.15 -9.47 5.43
CA PHE A 1094 6.77 -10.61 4.73
C PHE A 1094 8.29 -10.67 4.94
N ALA A 1095 8.95 -9.52 4.89
CA ALA A 1095 10.40 -9.33 4.97
C ALA A 1095 10.72 -7.86 5.28
N TYR A 1096 12.01 -7.53 5.39
CA TYR A 1096 12.46 -6.15 5.55
C TYR A 1096 12.08 -5.29 4.33
N GLN A 1097 11.47 -4.15 4.62
CA GLN A 1097 10.85 -3.22 3.67
C GLN A 1097 11.70 -1.95 3.50
N ILE A 1098 12.29 -1.47 4.60
CA ILE A 1098 13.26 -0.38 4.63
C ILE A 1098 14.59 -0.93 5.14
N TYR A 1099 15.67 -0.74 4.38
CA TYR A 1099 17.01 -1.25 4.74
C TYR A 1099 18.13 -0.26 4.38
N GLY A 1100 18.94 0.11 5.38
CA GLY A 1100 20.09 1.00 5.17
C GLY A 1100 19.66 2.43 4.84
N ALA A 1101 19.10 3.14 5.83
CA ALA A 1101 18.74 4.55 5.68
C ALA A 1101 19.69 5.46 6.49
N ASP A 1102 20.24 6.47 5.82
CA ASP A 1102 21.11 7.50 6.40
C ASP A 1102 20.33 8.82 6.46
N ILE A 1103 20.07 9.35 7.67
CA ILE A 1103 19.43 10.66 7.90
C ILE A 1103 20.44 11.58 8.60
N LYS A 1104 21.13 12.44 7.85
CA LYS A 1104 22.34 13.12 8.35
C LYS A 1104 22.36 14.64 8.13
N GLY A 1105 22.77 15.39 9.15
CA GLY A 1105 23.05 16.84 9.03
C GLY A 1105 21.85 17.74 8.67
N ASN A 1106 20.62 17.25 8.73
CA ASN A 1106 19.43 18.05 8.35
C ASN A 1106 19.06 19.07 9.46
N GLU A 1107 18.55 20.23 9.04
CA GLU A 1107 18.03 21.28 9.93
C GLU A 1107 16.49 21.28 9.89
N ILE A 1108 15.84 21.19 11.05
CA ILE A 1108 14.37 21.16 11.18
C ILE A 1108 13.92 22.24 12.18
N ASP A 1109 13.14 23.22 11.73
CA ASP A 1109 12.50 24.25 12.57
C ASP A 1109 10.97 24.24 12.36
N GLY A 1110 10.29 23.32 13.06
CA GLY A 1110 8.90 22.93 12.80
C GLY A 1110 7.81 23.74 13.52
N ILE A 1111 8.12 24.94 14.00
CA ILE A 1111 7.22 25.94 14.63
C ILE A 1111 6.07 25.34 15.50
N HIS A 1112 6.36 25.09 16.77
CA HIS A 1112 5.39 24.65 17.79
C HIS A 1112 4.32 25.72 18.15
N ASP A 1113 3.34 25.93 17.26
CA ASP A 1113 2.13 26.71 17.55
C ASP A 1113 1.00 25.81 18.11
N SER A 1114 1.00 25.66 19.44
CA SER A 1114 -0.02 24.92 20.19
C SER A 1114 -1.46 25.41 19.98
N SER A 1115 -1.68 26.57 19.33
CA SER A 1115 -3.02 27.09 19.04
C SER A 1115 -3.62 26.60 17.71
N ARG A 1116 -2.82 25.97 16.84
CA ARG A 1116 -3.24 25.46 15.52
C ARG A 1116 -3.59 23.97 15.48
N LEU A 1117 -3.33 23.23 16.55
CA LEU A 1117 -3.48 21.77 16.62
C LEU A 1117 -4.96 21.32 16.49
N MET A 1118 -5.43 21.18 15.24
CA MET A 1118 -6.76 20.69 14.86
C MET A 1118 -6.90 19.16 15.06
N ASN A 1119 -6.78 18.71 16.31
CA ASN A 1119 -7.31 17.44 16.80
C ASN A 1119 -6.94 16.18 15.97
N ARG A 1120 -5.64 15.86 15.89
CA ARG A 1120 -5.13 14.56 15.41
C ARG A 1120 -3.68 14.31 15.86
N ASN A 1121 -3.24 13.06 15.81
CA ASN A 1121 -1.89 12.63 16.19
C ASN A 1121 -0.92 12.89 15.02
N TYR A 1122 -0.30 14.06 15.01
CA TYR A 1122 0.74 14.43 14.04
C TYR A 1122 2.00 14.87 14.79
N TYR A 1123 3.17 14.45 14.32
CA TYR A 1123 4.47 14.71 14.95
C TYR A 1123 5.39 15.46 13.98
N ASN A 1124 6.14 16.42 14.50
CA ASN A 1124 7.21 17.11 13.78
C ASN A 1124 8.58 16.52 14.20
N GLY A 1125 9.65 16.90 13.50
CA GLY A 1125 11.00 16.36 13.72
C GLY A 1125 11.32 15.18 12.79
N ILE A 1126 12.01 14.16 13.30
CA ILE A 1126 12.33 12.93 12.55
C ILE A 1126 11.46 11.79 13.07
N ALA A 1127 10.86 10.99 12.18
CA ALA A 1127 10.09 9.80 12.54
C ALA A 1127 10.50 8.58 11.71
N VAL A 1128 10.73 7.43 12.37
CA VAL A 1128 11.02 6.15 11.71
C VAL A 1128 10.15 5.06 12.34
N GLY A 1129 9.34 4.36 11.55
CA GLY A 1129 8.42 3.37 12.09
C GLY A 1129 7.83 2.39 11.07
N SER A 1130 7.12 1.41 11.61
CA SER A 1130 6.34 0.41 10.86
C SER A 1130 4.92 0.35 11.43
N LEU A 1131 3.92 0.12 10.56
CA LEU A 1131 2.50 0.02 10.92
C LEU A 1131 1.90 -1.30 10.46
N HIS A 1132 1.00 -1.87 11.27
CA HIS A 1132 0.50 -3.24 11.17
C HIS A 1132 -1.00 -3.31 11.49
N ASN A 1133 -1.68 -4.37 11.05
CA ASN A 1133 -3.04 -4.67 11.52
C ASN A 1133 -3.06 -5.22 12.96
N ALA A 1134 -2.08 -6.05 13.33
CA ALA A 1134 -2.03 -6.73 14.62
C ALA A 1134 -1.40 -5.89 15.73
N VAL A 1135 -1.89 -6.06 16.97
CA VAL A 1135 -1.45 -5.34 18.17
C VAL A 1135 0.03 -5.62 18.52
N LYS A 1136 0.52 -6.81 18.17
CA LYS A 1136 1.90 -7.27 18.37
C LYS A 1136 2.34 -8.06 17.13
N PRO A 1137 3.04 -7.47 16.15
CA PRO A 1137 3.65 -8.25 15.08
C PRO A 1137 4.83 -9.09 15.61
N THR A 1138 5.07 -10.23 14.98
CA THR A 1138 6.22 -11.11 15.23
C THR A 1138 7.47 -10.72 14.45
N ARG A 1139 7.39 -9.76 13.51
CA ARG A 1139 8.54 -9.34 12.68
C ARG A 1139 8.67 -7.82 12.50
N ASN A 1140 9.93 -7.38 12.37
CA ASN A 1140 10.29 -5.99 12.08
C ASN A 1140 10.33 -5.74 10.56
N ALA A 1141 9.74 -4.62 10.10
CA ALA A 1141 9.77 -4.23 8.68
C ALA A 1141 10.94 -3.28 8.31
N VAL A 1142 11.69 -2.79 9.31
CA VAL A 1142 12.70 -1.72 9.14
C VAL A 1142 14.00 -2.13 9.83
N LYS A 1143 15.13 -2.01 9.13
CA LYS A 1143 16.46 -2.45 9.60
C LYS A 1143 17.61 -1.53 9.14
N ASN A 1144 18.62 -1.34 9.99
CA ASN A 1144 19.81 -0.49 9.76
C ASN A 1144 19.47 0.97 9.41
N ILE A 1145 19.37 1.80 10.43
CA ILE A 1145 19.07 3.23 10.30
C ILE A 1145 20.14 4.04 11.05
N ILE A 1146 20.77 5.01 10.41
CA ILE A 1146 21.69 5.97 11.06
C ILE A 1146 21.05 7.35 11.05
N ILE A 1147 20.97 7.97 12.23
CA ILE A 1147 20.50 9.35 12.39
C ILE A 1147 21.64 10.14 13.05
N GLU A 1148 22.40 10.91 12.26
CA GLU A 1148 23.66 11.55 12.68
C GLU A 1148 23.69 13.07 12.42
N ASP A 1149 24.14 13.87 13.41
CA ASP A 1149 24.35 15.34 13.32
C ASP A 1149 23.14 16.23 12.94
N ASN A 1150 21.89 15.76 13.03
CA ASN A 1150 20.72 16.59 12.70
C ASN A 1150 20.46 17.65 13.79
N ASP A 1151 19.99 18.85 13.43
CA ASP A 1151 19.67 19.96 14.35
C ASP A 1151 18.16 20.24 14.32
N ILE A 1152 17.47 19.87 15.40
CA ILE A 1152 16.00 19.83 15.47
C ILE A 1152 15.51 20.83 16.51
N ARG A 1153 14.67 21.78 16.07
CA ARG A 1153 14.28 22.94 16.87
C ARG A 1153 12.79 23.23 16.80
N ASN A 1154 12.25 23.75 17.91
CA ASN A 1154 10.88 24.25 18.01
C ASN A 1154 9.79 23.23 17.60
N THR A 1155 10.01 21.92 17.85
CA THR A 1155 9.08 20.82 17.50
C THR A 1155 8.48 20.16 18.75
N ASP A 1156 7.37 19.43 18.59
CA ASP A 1156 6.75 18.63 19.66
C ASP A 1156 7.56 17.35 19.99
N ARG A 1157 8.29 16.80 19.00
CA ARG A 1157 9.23 15.69 19.15
C ARG A 1157 10.51 15.96 18.36
N GLY A 1158 11.63 15.38 18.82
CA GLY A 1158 12.92 15.44 18.17
C GLY A 1158 13.09 14.28 17.20
N ILE A 1159 13.50 13.12 17.72
CA ILE A 1159 13.57 11.85 16.99
C ILE A 1159 12.54 10.89 17.59
N THR A 1160 11.67 10.34 16.76
CA THR A 1160 10.67 9.34 17.14
C THR A 1160 10.93 8.02 16.43
N ILE A 1161 11.09 6.94 17.20
CA ILE A 1161 11.36 5.59 16.73
C ILE A 1161 10.18 4.69 17.14
N GLY A 1162 9.72 3.83 16.23
CA GLY A 1162 8.69 2.81 16.48
C GLY A 1162 7.24 3.32 16.56
N ALA A 1163 6.98 4.57 16.16
CA ALA A 1163 5.65 5.20 16.26
C ALA A 1163 4.90 5.28 14.91
N PRO A 1164 3.57 5.51 14.91
CA PRO A 1164 2.88 6.04 13.75
C PRO A 1164 3.41 7.45 13.43
N GLY A 1165 4.39 7.54 12.53
CA GLY A 1165 4.76 8.81 11.90
C GLY A 1165 3.56 9.46 11.19
N PRO A 1166 3.60 10.78 10.94
CA PRO A 1166 2.52 11.48 10.25
C PRO A 1166 2.32 10.88 8.85
N GLN A 1167 1.18 10.24 8.62
CA GLN A 1167 0.73 9.91 7.26
C GLN A 1167 -0.12 11.05 6.69
N MET A 1168 0.09 11.25 5.39
CA MET A 1168 -0.72 12.11 4.55
C MET A 1168 -2.19 11.64 4.56
N GLU A 1169 -3.07 12.56 4.18
CA GLU A 1169 -4.48 12.33 3.87
C GLU A 1169 -5.48 12.02 5.00
N SER A 1170 -6.49 12.91 5.07
CA SER A 1170 -7.93 12.68 5.34
C SER A 1170 -8.39 11.58 6.33
N ASN A 1171 -8.06 10.30 6.11
CA ASN A 1171 -8.70 9.11 6.72
C ASN A 1171 -8.14 8.71 8.10
N ALA A 1172 -8.45 9.50 9.13
CA ALA A 1172 -8.19 9.13 10.54
C ALA A 1172 -8.78 7.75 10.94
N SER A 1173 -9.86 7.33 10.28
CA SER A 1173 -10.49 6.01 10.42
C SER A 1173 -9.55 4.86 10.05
N TYR A 1174 -8.80 4.98 8.94
CA TYR A 1174 -7.89 3.92 8.47
C TYR A 1174 -6.71 3.70 9.43
N LEU A 1175 -6.17 4.79 10.00
CA LEU A 1175 -5.10 4.73 10.98
C LEU A 1175 -5.58 4.30 12.38
N SER A 1176 -6.86 4.47 12.70
CA SER A 1176 -7.42 4.08 14.02
C SER A 1176 -7.45 2.56 14.26
N THR A 1177 -7.23 1.75 13.22
CA THR A 1177 -7.14 0.29 13.27
C THR A 1177 -5.73 -0.22 12.97
N LYS A 1178 -4.70 0.60 13.18
CA LYS A 1178 -3.29 0.25 12.96
C LYS A 1178 -2.48 0.37 14.24
N HIS A 1179 -1.51 -0.53 14.39
CA HIS A 1179 -0.58 -0.56 15.52
C HIS A 1179 0.85 -0.38 15.02
N ALA A 1180 1.70 0.23 15.85
CA ALA A 1180 3.12 0.42 15.56
C ALA A 1180 3.99 -0.57 16.34
N SER A 1181 5.24 -0.74 15.91
CA SER A 1181 6.11 -1.84 16.32
C SER A 1181 7.58 -1.42 16.43
N ALA A 1182 8.38 -2.32 16.99
CA ALA A 1182 9.82 -2.17 17.08
C ALA A 1182 10.48 -2.12 15.68
N ILE A 1183 11.62 -1.42 15.59
CA ILE A 1183 12.52 -1.48 14.43
C ILE A 1183 13.90 -2.00 14.84
N GLY A 1184 14.62 -2.62 13.90
CA GLY A 1184 15.91 -3.28 14.16
C GLY A 1184 17.11 -2.38 13.84
N GLY A 1185 18.05 -2.28 14.76
CA GLY A 1185 19.34 -1.64 14.56
C GLY A 1185 19.30 -0.19 14.06
N THR A 1186 18.94 0.72 14.96
CA THR A 1186 19.07 2.17 14.76
C THR A 1186 20.26 2.71 15.56
N VAL A 1187 21.09 3.56 14.95
CA VAL A 1187 22.18 4.27 15.62
C VAL A 1187 21.92 5.78 15.60
N LEU A 1188 21.88 6.39 16.79
CA LEU A 1188 21.78 7.84 16.98
C LEU A 1188 23.15 8.41 17.36
N SER A 1189 23.59 9.48 16.68
CA SER A 1189 24.92 10.09 16.88
C SER A 1189 24.85 11.61 16.75
N GLY A 1190 25.45 12.38 17.66
CA GLY A 1190 25.71 13.82 17.46
C GLY A 1190 24.52 14.78 17.26
N ASN A 1191 23.27 14.30 17.25
CA ASN A 1191 22.09 15.14 16.98
C ASN A 1191 21.87 16.20 18.08
N ALA A 1192 21.42 17.39 17.67
CA ALA A 1192 21.16 18.53 18.52
C ALA A 1192 19.65 18.84 18.63
N PHE A 1193 19.23 19.31 19.81
CA PHE A 1193 17.84 19.64 20.11
C PHE A 1193 17.75 21.03 20.75
N SER A 1194 16.78 21.86 20.35
CA SER A 1194 16.56 23.18 20.95
C SER A 1194 15.10 23.60 20.95
N GLY A 1195 14.48 23.71 22.13
CA GLY A 1195 13.05 24.07 22.24
C GLY A 1195 12.13 22.95 21.79
N VAL A 1196 12.53 21.69 22.06
CA VAL A 1196 11.82 20.47 21.70
C VAL A 1196 11.23 19.84 22.97
N ASP A 1197 9.96 19.45 22.95
CA ASP A 1197 9.27 18.91 24.14
C ASP A 1197 9.74 17.49 24.52
N ARG A 1198 10.20 16.69 23.54
CA ARG A 1198 10.84 15.37 23.75
C ARG A 1198 11.95 15.11 22.74
N GLU A 1199 13.20 15.07 23.19
CA GLU A 1199 14.39 14.90 22.33
C GLU A 1199 14.40 13.56 21.58
N VAL A 1200 14.30 12.44 22.30
CA VAL A 1200 14.21 11.09 21.71
C VAL A 1200 13.03 10.34 22.32
N VAL A 1201 12.21 9.73 21.46
CA VAL A 1201 11.09 8.86 21.87
C VAL A 1201 11.24 7.50 21.17
N ASN A 1202 11.62 6.48 21.92
CA ASN A 1202 11.59 5.08 21.48
C ASN A 1202 10.26 4.46 21.96
N ASP A 1203 9.22 4.61 21.13
CA ASP A 1203 7.95 3.94 21.36
C ASP A 1203 8.13 2.44 20.97
N TYR A 1204 7.50 1.53 21.72
CA TYR A 1204 7.54 0.06 21.51
C TYR A 1204 8.88 -0.67 21.67
N GLY A 1205 9.95 -0.01 22.14
CA GLY A 1205 11.17 -0.69 22.60
C GLY A 1205 12.08 -1.22 21.49
N SER A 1206 12.21 -0.43 20.41
CA SER A 1206 13.09 -0.70 19.28
C SER A 1206 14.57 -0.82 19.68
N ASP A 1207 15.35 -1.55 18.88
CA ASP A 1207 16.80 -1.65 19.05
C ASP A 1207 17.48 -0.34 18.61
N VAL A 1208 17.75 0.52 19.59
CA VAL A 1208 18.31 1.87 19.42
C VAL A 1208 19.60 2.01 20.23
N LEU A 1209 20.72 2.09 19.53
CA LEU A 1209 22.02 2.44 20.08
C LEU A 1209 22.19 3.97 20.04
N ILE A 1210 22.64 4.55 21.16
CA ILE A 1210 23.06 5.95 21.23
C ILE A 1210 24.58 5.97 21.34
N ASP A 1211 25.27 6.43 20.29
CA ASP A 1211 26.72 6.61 20.25
C ASP A 1211 27.05 8.06 20.70
N PRO A 1212 27.80 8.27 21.81
CA PRO A 1212 27.84 9.53 22.56
C PRO A 1212 28.87 10.58 22.11
#